data_AF-A0A948Q7D6-F1
#
_entry.id   AF-A0A948Q7D6-F1
#
_cell.length_a   1.000
_cell.length_b   1.000
_cell.length_c   1.000
_cell.angle_alpha   90.00
_cell.angle_beta   90.00
_cell.angle_gamma   90.00
#
_symmetry.space_group_name_H-M   'P 1'
#
loop_
_entity.id
_entity.type
_entity.pdbx_description
1 polymer ?
#
loop_
_entity_poly.entity_id
_entity_poly.type
_entity_poly.pdbx_seq_one_letter_code
_entity_poly.pdbx_strand_id
1 'polypeptide(L)'
;MSRGNSSIPNRNPLVGEAIAFLAIVVLAILSWRLVTDAATAMYLQFGELGDPPLHAVAVPGPDPFPGQGVQERTPPSHLGHYGYFWSERAFHYRTALMFAVDDYQDPFRLRSDTWQQHPGGVDAWREYTLLMEPVYGLLYRLAGDQSRPFVEFLLKLVPLVHVLLFFALFGAARLAGAGRLAAVLGVAFYASCTLGFQRLAGSLLLKEDFALLLLGGFLVAHAWAWRRPRWPRLAIAALLLAATLASWHLSQFLLLVVLAASAYAAVVRRPAGGGPGIAVPAAYLIAAVASGLTPSLWERGFLSSPLVAVVLAWCGAAWLARRRPDLGSGALLGILAGLAVVLTGLSLLNRVFGGDYNHVFGLLVEKVRFGFHKPDDPSLLPFDVRIFWTEPFHSPGLAEIRAKLGLHVLWVPVVTVWALAEGLRDRSGRASGAFLLCIPAFLAVWLLIERLGVVFLPFAAIGMALLADRAVLWVRGRGPGPVPAAVLVAAVFLATPVLNLGGNLGNLIAVSRDLRAGSPVKLGATDQDTWIDRAELFRWITSATPGPGAPGGGEPAAFLAKVGLSPQLLLYAERPVVLNSQFENREIRRRYEAFLKLLFGRDEEALWSFATDLDADFLVTDRYVAGNDGTGSSAYLAGHGGRLDTGMLAVRMHLDPGSLSRFRPVFDNAYFRVLAVRRSDGSWPSALPGTMHSAWWNPANFTVAGGELTDLAGDRRRLREFLDQVAAVQQAQDRMLENVELKWRQGRRGGERPPLMDLHRRLVQAKLDLWSGRASDPEAQTGIIRQLENRVRARLSEIEPGTGRSLGAALAALAGGGGGSGPGLVDLLDDRGAEPLHRAAAGQLLALSGRYAEAAGQFARAAAFFDDPVTGALPDRPARMTWQLWTEIVWWKLGAGDVAGARALAERYRSGLAGAGIPAGIFDQVAAISQDFD
;
A
#
# COMPACT_ATOMS: atom_id res chain seq x y z
N MET A 1 -25.59 53.52 40.72
CA MET A 1 -24.66 53.50 39.57
C MET A 1 -25.24 52.65 38.45
N SER A 2 -25.89 53.30 37.49
CA SER A 2 -26.50 52.69 36.30
C SER A 2 -25.41 52.20 35.35
N ARG A 3 -25.37 50.89 35.06
CA ARG A 3 -24.56 50.35 33.96
C ARG A 3 -25.14 50.88 32.64
N GLY A 4 -24.47 51.86 32.06
CA GLY A 4 -24.75 52.34 30.72
C GLY A 4 -24.65 51.18 29.73
N ASN A 5 -25.78 50.77 29.19
CA ASN A 5 -25.89 49.79 28.13
C ASN A 5 -25.42 50.47 26.83
N SER A 6 -24.11 50.56 26.63
CA SER A 6 -23.55 50.93 25.33
C SER A 6 -23.82 49.78 24.37
N SER A 7 -24.94 49.88 23.66
CA SER A 7 -25.27 49.01 22.54
C SER A 7 -24.23 49.25 21.45
N ILE A 8 -23.13 48.50 21.49
CA ILE A 8 -22.21 48.37 20.36
C ILE A 8 -23.10 47.96 19.16
N PRO A 9 -23.08 48.70 18.04
CA PRO A 9 -23.98 48.47 16.93
C PRO A 9 -23.88 46.99 16.51
N ASN A 10 -25.05 46.34 16.51
CA ASN A 10 -25.22 44.93 16.18
C ASN A 10 -24.64 44.69 14.78
N ARG A 11 -23.38 44.22 14.71
CA ARG A 11 -22.78 43.81 13.44
C ARG A 11 -23.70 42.78 12.81
N ASN A 12 -24.11 43.03 11.57
CA ASN A 12 -25.08 42.23 10.84
C ASN A 12 -24.73 40.72 10.98
N PRO A 13 -25.60 39.89 11.59
CA PRO A 13 -25.31 38.49 11.85
C PRO A 13 -24.98 37.72 10.57
N LEU A 14 -25.49 38.14 9.41
CA LEU A 14 -25.19 37.54 8.11
C LEU A 14 -23.71 37.70 7.72
N VAL A 15 -23.10 38.85 8.02
CA VAL A 15 -21.69 39.12 7.70
C VAL A 15 -20.78 38.13 8.42
N GLY A 16 -21.07 37.85 9.70
CA GLY A 16 -20.29 36.87 10.46
C GLY A 16 -20.47 35.43 9.99
N GLU A 17 -21.61 35.08 9.37
CA GLU A 17 -21.82 33.75 8.75
C GLU A 17 -21.07 33.64 7.44
N ALA A 18 -21.14 34.67 6.60
CA ALA A 18 -20.39 34.74 5.36
C ALA A 18 -18.89 34.62 5.60
N ILE A 19 -18.32 35.33 6.59
CA ILE A 19 -16.89 35.25 6.92
C ILE A 19 -16.50 33.84 7.39
N ALA A 20 -17.30 33.23 8.28
CA ALA A 20 -16.99 31.89 8.78
C ALA A 20 -17.09 30.83 7.67
N PHE A 21 -18.12 30.93 6.83
CA PHE A 21 -18.29 30.04 5.68
C PHE A 21 -17.13 30.20 4.68
N LEU A 22 -16.76 31.44 4.35
CA LEU A 22 -15.60 31.72 3.49
C LEU A 22 -14.31 31.13 4.07
N ALA A 23 -14.09 31.24 5.38
CA ALA A 23 -12.93 30.63 6.04
C ALA A 23 -12.91 29.10 5.89
N ILE A 24 -14.06 28.43 6.03
CA ILE A 24 -14.16 26.97 5.79
C ILE A 24 -13.88 26.64 4.33
N VAL A 25 -14.42 27.40 3.38
CA VAL A 25 -14.17 27.20 1.95
C VAL A 25 -12.68 27.34 1.64
N VAL A 26 -12.01 28.37 2.17
CA VAL A 26 -10.56 28.55 2.00
C VAL A 26 -9.78 27.38 2.60
N LEU A 27 -10.09 26.97 3.84
CA LEU A 27 -9.45 25.81 4.47
C LEU A 27 -9.65 24.52 3.66
N ALA A 28 -10.86 24.30 3.14
CA ALA A 28 -11.19 23.15 2.31
C ALA A 28 -10.41 23.17 0.99
N ILE A 29 -10.34 24.30 0.29
CA ILE A 29 -9.59 24.43 -0.96
C ILE A 29 -8.09 24.17 -0.74
N LEU A 30 -7.51 24.79 0.30
CA LEU A 30 -6.09 24.61 0.63
C LEU A 30 -5.77 23.16 0.99
N SER A 31 -6.61 22.53 1.81
CA SER A 31 -6.43 21.12 2.22
C SER A 31 -6.64 20.18 1.04
N TRP A 32 -7.67 20.40 0.22
CA TRP A 32 -7.95 19.61 -0.98
C TRP A 32 -6.76 19.62 -1.92
N ARG A 33 -6.20 20.81 -2.17
CA ARG A 33 -5.05 20.97 -3.05
C ARG A 33 -3.80 20.29 -2.47
N LEU A 34 -3.55 20.45 -1.17
CA LEU A 34 -2.42 19.80 -0.50
C LEU A 34 -2.51 18.27 -0.57
N VAL A 35 -3.67 17.68 -0.27
CA VAL A 35 -3.88 16.23 -0.34
C VAL A 35 -3.81 15.73 -1.78
N THR A 36 -4.43 16.43 -2.72
CA THR A 36 -4.40 16.09 -4.15
C THR A 36 -2.97 16.07 -4.67
N ASP A 37 -2.18 17.09 -4.37
CA ASP A 37 -0.78 17.16 -4.80
C ASP A 37 0.05 16.06 -4.14
N ALA A 38 -0.13 15.80 -2.85
CA ALA A 38 0.56 14.72 -2.16
C ALA A 38 0.23 13.35 -2.76
N ALA A 39 -1.06 13.04 -2.96
CA ALA A 39 -1.52 11.80 -3.58
C ALA A 39 -1.00 11.65 -5.02
N THR A 40 -0.99 12.76 -5.79
CA THR A 40 -0.47 12.79 -7.17
C THR A 40 1.04 12.55 -7.18
N ALA A 41 1.80 13.18 -6.27
CA ALA A 41 3.23 12.91 -6.13
C ALA A 41 3.51 11.46 -5.74
N MET A 42 2.67 10.86 -4.87
CA MET A 42 2.76 9.42 -4.57
C MET A 42 2.52 8.59 -5.83
N TYR A 43 1.46 8.90 -6.58
CA TYR A 43 1.10 8.16 -7.79
C TYR A 43 2.18 8.24 -8.86
N LEU A 44 2.73 9.42 -9.14
CA LEU A 44 3.75 9.63 -10.16
C LEU A 44 5.06 8.89 -9.87
N GLN A 45 5.37 8.57 -8.60
CA GLN A 45 6.53 7.73 -8.26
C GLN A 45 6.42 6.31 -8.82
N PHE A 46 5.20 5.82 -9.04
CA PHE A 46 4.99 4.52 -9.68
C PHE A 46 5.05 4.62 -11.21
N GLY A 47 5.03 5.83 -11.79
CA GLY A 47 5.11 6.01 -13.25
C GLY A 47 6.42 5.50 -13.84
N GLU A 48 7.52 5.56 -13.09
CA GLU A 48 8.82 4.99 -13.49
C GLU A 48 8.76 3.46 -13.64
N LEU A 49 7.79 2.80 -13.01
CA LEU A 49 7.60 1.34 -13.08
C LEU A 49 6.86 0.91 -14.35
N GLY A 50 6.28 1.86 -15.08
CA GLY A 50 5.45 1.61 -16.25
C GLY A 50 4.01 1.20 -15.92
N ASP A 51 3.19 1.18 -16.96
CA ASP A 51 1.79 0.75 -16.88
C ASP A 51 1.66 -0.77 -17.07
N PRO A 52 0.62 -1.39 -16.47
CA PRO A 52 0.22 -2.75 -16.84
C PRO A 52 -0.10 -2.85 -18.33
N PRO A 53 0.19 -4.00 -18.98
CA PRO A 53 0.05 -4.17 -20.41
C PRO A 53 -1.39 -3.89 -20.85
N LEU A 54 -1.49 -3.17 -21.96
CA LEU A 54 -2.67 -2.47 -22.48
C LEU A 54 -3.82 -3.36 -22.96
N HIS A 55 -3.69 -4.69 -22.93
CA HIS A 55 -4.68 -5.60 -23.51
C HIS A 55 -6.04 -5.63 -22.79
N ALA A 56 -6.17 -4.97 -21.64
CA ALA A 56 -7.38 -5.05 -20.82
C ALA A 56 -8.42 -3.95 -21.04
N VAL A 57 -8.06 -2.68 -21.35
CA VAL A 57 -9.07 -1.59 -21.44
C VAL A 57 -8.53 -0.41 -22.23
N ALA A 58 -8.48 -0.53 -23.56
CA ALA A 58 -8.35 0.62 -24.44
C ALA A 58 -9.75 0.98 -24.93
N VAL A 59 -10.40 1.98 -24.31
CA VAL A 59 -11.61 2.57 -24.90
C VAL A 59 -11.14 3.51 -26.02
N PRO A 60 -11.55 3.30 -27.29
CA PRO A 60 -11.24 4.25 -28.34
C PRO A 60 -11.94 5.57 -28.00
N GLY A 61 -11.17 6.59 -27.61
CA GLY A 61 -11.69 7.94 -27.51
C GLY A 61 -12.07 8.45 -28.91
N PRO A 62 -13.07 9.34 -29.04
CA PRO A 62 -13.34 10.01 -30.31
C PRO A 62 -12.11 10.79 -30.74
N ASP A 63 -11.56 10.45 -31.91
CA ASP A 63 -10.38 11.09 -32.49
C ASP A 63 -10.64 12.60 -32.65
N PRO A 64 -10.06 13.48 -31.81
CA PRO A 64 -10.43 14.89 -31.82
C PRO A 64 -9.82 15.64 -33.01
N PHE A 65 -8.90 15.02 -33.76
CA PHE A 65 -8.21 15.64 -34.89
C PHE A 65 -7.90 14.65 -36.03
N PRO A 66 -8.89 14.29 -36.87
CA PRO A 66 -8.63 13.47 -38.04
C PRO A 66 -7.74 14.25 -39.02
N GLY A 67 -6.48 13.84 -39.16
CA GLY A 67 -5.58 14.35 -40.21
C GLY A 67 -4.21 14.87 -39.76
N GLN A 68 -3.88 14.88 -38.46
CA GLN A 68 -2.49 15.03 -38.04
C GLN A 68 -1.88 13.63 -37.87
N GLY A 69 -0.72 13.38 -38.48
CA GLY A 69 0.03 12.14 -38.30
C GLY A 69 0.46 11.96 -36.85
N VAL A 70 -0.42 11.40 -36.03
CA VAL A 70 -0.20 11.09 -34.64
C VAL A 70 0.59 9.79 -34.60
N GLN A 71 1.82 9.85 -34.08
CA GLN A 71 2.48 8.65 -33.54
C GLN A 71 1.44 7.94 -32.66
N GLU A 72 1.12 6.68 -32.95
CA GLU A 72 0.18 5.85 -32.18
C GLU A 72 0.52 5.91 -30.68
N ARG A 73 -0.02 6.91 -29.97
CA ARG A 73 0.01 6.96 -28.52
C ARG A 73 -1.06 5.99 -28.09
N THR A 74 -0.64 4.82 -27.62
CA THR A 74 -1.55 3.83 -27.05
C THR A 74 -2.33 4.51 -25.94
N PRO A 75 -3.67 4.40 -25.92
CA PRO A 75 -4.49 5.08 -24.93
C PRO A 75 -4.05 4.68 -23.52
N PRO A 76 -4.04 5.61 -22.55
CA PRO A 76 -3.52 5.35 -21.22
C PRO A 76 -4.39 4.32 -20.50
N SER A 77 -3.75 3.38 -19.79
CA SER A 77 -4.46 2.29 -19.10
C SER A 77 -5.34 2.83 -17.96
N HIS A 78 -6.61 2.43 -17.93
CA HIS A 78 -7.49 2.71 -16.78
C HIS A 78 -7.06 2.00 -15.50
N LEU A 79 -6.15 1.01 -15.56
CA LEU A 79 -5.64 0.31 -14.38
C LEU A 79 -4.67 1.17 -13.56
N GLY A 80 -4.10 2.24 -14.16
CA GLY A 80 -3.04 3.05 -13.55
C GLY A 80 -1.72 2.29 -13.39
N HIS A 81 -0.72 2.93 -12.76
CA HIS A 81 0.60 2.34 -12.59
C HIS A 81 0.60 1.09 -11.67
N TYR A 82 1.51 0.15 -11.96
CA TYR A 82 1.68 -1.07 -11.18
C TYR A 82 1.95 -0.80 -9.70
N GLY A 83 1.31 -1.57 -8.81
CA GLY A 83 1.61 -1.59 -7.38
C GLY A 83 1.10 -0.37 -6.58
N TYR A 84 0.48 0.61 -7.24
CA TYR A 84 -0.05 1.80 -6.57
C TYR A 84 -1.17 1.44 -5.57
N PHE A 85 -2.16 0.68 -6.01
CA PHE A 85 -3.19 0.13 -5.14
C PHE A 85 -2.72 -1.22 -4.57
N TRP A 86 -2.83 -1.41 -3.26
CA TRP A 86 -2.42 -2.65 -2.61
C TRP A 86 -3.42 -3.12 -1.55
N SER A 87 -3.39 -4.44 -1.27
CA SER A 87 -4.30 -5.09 -0.33
C SER A 87 -5.77 -4.74 -0.63
N GLU A 88 -6.57 -4.40 0.38
CA GLU A 88 -7.98 -3.99 0.30
C GLU A 88 -8.27 -2.92 -0.78
N ARG A 89 -7.32 -2.02 -1.07
CA ARG A 89 -7.53 -0.94 -2.05
C ARG A 89 -7.49 -1.41 -3.49
N ALA A 90 -6.64 -2.40 -3.81
CA ALA A 90 -6.60 -2.97 -5.15
C ALA A 90 -7.94 -3.66 -5.46
N PHE A 91 -8.53 -4.29 -4.44
CA PHE A 91 -9.87 -4.84 -4.52
C PHE A 91 -10.92 -3.75 -4.78
N HIS A 92 -10.98 -2.70 -3.96
CA HIS A 92 -11.95 -1.61 -4.15
C HIS A 92 -11.77 -0.88 -5.49
N TYR A 93 -10.52 -0.72 -5.95
CA TYR A 93 -10.23 -0.10 -7.24
C TYR A 93 -10.73 -0.96 -8.40
N ARG A 94 -10.46 -2.28 -8.39
CA ARG A 94 -11.02 -3.21 -9.38
C ARG A 94 -12.54 -3.15 -9.38
N THR A 95 -13.18 -3.24 -8.21
CA THR A 95 -14.64 -3.19 -8.13
C THR A 95 -15.19 -1.86 -8.63
N ALA A 96 -14.55 -0.74 -8.29
CA ALA A 96 -14.97 0.57 -8.77
C ALA A 96 -14.81 0.72 -10.28
N LEU A 97 -13.73 0.17 -10.86
CA LEU A 97 -13.53 0.13 -12.31
C LEU A 97 -14.69 -0.59 -13.03
N MET A 98 -15.25 -1.67 -12.47
CA MET A 98 -16.40 -2.37 -13.06
C MET A 98 -17.62 -1.46 -13.24
N PHE A 99 -17.79 -0.47 -12.36
CA PHE A 99 -18.85 0.53 -12.48
C PHE A 99 -18.43 1.78 -13.27
N ALA A 100 -17.13 2.01 -13.42
CA ALA A 100 -16.57 3.25 -13.96
C ALA A 100 -16.32 3.19 -15.46
N VAL A 101 -15.78 2.09 -15.96
CA VAL A 101 -15.30 1.98 -17.34
C VAL A 101 -16.18 1.00 -18.10
N ASP A 102 -16.69 1.44 -19.25
CA ASP A 102 -17.47 0.58 -20.13
C ASP A 102 -16.59 -0.59 -20.60
N ASP A 103 -17.17 -1.79 -20.70
CA ASP A 103 -16.50 -3.04 -21.06
C ASP A 103 -15.43 -3.58 -20.09
N TYR A 104 -15.10 -2.87 -18.99
CA TYR A 104 -14.27 -3.45 -17.93
C TYR A 104 -15.10 -4.33 -17.00
N GLN A 105 -15.16 -5.64 -17.29
CA GLN A 105 -15.83 -6.69 -16.50
C GLN A 105 -17.23 -6.34 -15.96
N ASP A 106 -18.25 -7.07 -16.39
CA ASP A 106 -19.63 -6.84 -15.94
C ASP A 106 -19.81 -6.83 -14.40
N PRO A 107 -20.30 -5.73 -13.77
CA PRO A 107 -20.63 -5.66 -12.35
C PRO A 107 -21.55 -6.76 -11.83
N PHE A 108 -22.38 -7.37 -12.67
CA PHE A 108 -23.23 -8.49 -12.26
C PHE A 108 -22.41 -9.73 -11.88
N ARG A 109 -21.17 -9.85 -12.37
CA ARG A 109 -20.22 -10.90 -11.95
C ARG A 109 -19.91 -10.84 -10.45
N LEU A 110 -20.09 -9.70 -9.79
CA LEU A 110 -19.90 -9.57 -8.35
C LEU A 110 -20.84 -10.47 -7.53
N ARG A 111 -21.93 -11.00 -8.11
CA ARG A 111 -22.80 -11.99 -7.43
C ARG A 111 -22.19 -13.39 -7.37
N SER A 112 -21.18 -13.66 -8.18
CA SER A 112 -20.56 -14.99 -8.34
C SER A 112 -19.13 -14.84 -8.89
N ASP A 113 -18.31 -14.01 -8.23
CA ASP A 113 -16.98 -13.70 -8.74
C ASP A 113 -16.02 -14.84 -8.38
N THR A 114 -15.89 -15.81 -9.28
CA THR A 114 -15.04 -17.00 -9.13
C THR A 114 -13.54 -16.69 -9.20
N TRP A 115 -13.16 -15.46 -9.56
CA TRP A 115 -11.77 -15.04 -9.57
C TRP A 115 -11.29 -14.58 -8.19
N GLN A 116 -12.23 -14.34 -7.26
CA GLN A 116 -11.94 -14.11 -5.86
C GLN A 116 -12.29 -15.35 -5.05
N GLN A 117 -11.37 -15.84 -4.22
CA GLN A 117 -11.56 -17.10 -3.49
C GLN A 117 -11.77 -18.29 -4.42
N HIS A 118 -11.02 -18.31 -5.53
CA HIS A 118 -11.01 -19.40 -6.50
C HIS A 118 -10.81 -20.77 -5.81
N PRO A 119 -11.48 -21.85 -6.27
CA PRO A 119 -12.49 -21.89 -7.35
C PRO A 119 -13.90 -21.54 -6.88
N GLY A 120 -14.15 -21.54 -5.56
CA GLY A 120 -15.49 -21.39 -4.99
C GLY A 120 -16.16 -20.05 -5.26
N GLY A 121 -15.37 -18.99 -5.42
CA GLY A 121 -15.89 -17.65 -5.70
C GLY A 121 -16.44 -16.93 -4.46
N VAL A 122 -16.93 -15.72 -4.69
CA VAL A 122 -17.58 -14.89 -3.65
C VAL A 122 -18.81 -14.17 -4.21
N ASP A 123 -19.86 -14.03 -3.39
CA ASP A 123 -20.94 -13.06 -3.67
C ASP A 123 -20.61 -11.75 -2.97
N ALA A 124 -19.88 -10.88 -3.67
CA ALA A 124 -19.42 -9.61 -3.14
C ALA A 124 -20.58 -8.68 -2.71
N TRP A 125 -21.78 -8.80 -3.29
CA TRP A 125 -22.94 -8.01 -2.85
C TRP A 125 -23.47 -8.45 -1.49
N ARG A 126 -23.46 -9.77 -1.25
CA ARG A 126 -23.90 -10.39 0.01
C ARG A 126 -22.83 -10.38 1.08
N GLU A 127 -21.57 -10.35 0.69
CA GLU A 127 -20.46 -10.51 1.64
C GLU A 127 -19.78 -9.20 1.99
N TYR A 128 -19.77 -8.20 1.10
CA TYR A 128 -19.06 -6.94 1.32
C TYR A 128 -20.02 -5.74 1.34
N THR A 129 -19.71 -4.72 2.16
CA THR A 129 -20.40 -3.43 2.09
C THR A 129 -19.98 -2.68 0.83
N LEU A 130 -20.71 -2.86 -0.27
CA LEU A 130 -20.51 -2.17 -1.54
C LEU A 130 -21.41 -0.93 -1.60
N LEU A 131 -20.80 0.26 -1.58
CA LEU A 131 -21.52 1.53 -1.79
C LEU A 131 -20.59 2.60 -2.33
N MET A 132 -19.36 2.66 -1.82
CA MET A 132 -18.35 3.61 -2.28
C MET A 132 -18.01 3.38 -3.74
N GLU A 133 -17.84 2.13 -4.14
CA GLU A 133 -17.35 1.70 -5.45
C GLU A 133 -18.34 2.05 -6.58
N PRO A 134 -19.65 1.71 -6.47
CA PRO A 134 -20.63 2.15 -7.46
C PRO A 134 -20.78 3.68 -7.53
N VAL A 135 -20.68 4.38 -6.38
CA VAL A 135 -20.78 5.84 -6.35
C VAL A 135 -19.61 6.49 -7.08
N TYR A 136 -18.38 6.04 -6.85
CA TYR A 136 -17.21 6.57 -7.54
C TYR A 136 -17.20 6.24 -9.03
N GLY A 137 -17.60 5.03 -9.42
CA GLY A 137 -17.73 4.66 -10.83
C GLY A 137 -18.80 5.49 -11.54
N LEU A 138 -19.97 5.67 -10.93
CA LEU A 138 -21.02 6.53 -11.50
C LEU A 138 -20.58 7.99 -11.63
N LEU A 139 -19.93 8.55 -10.61
CA LEU A 139 -19.43 9.93 -10.67
C LEU A 139 -18.39 10.14 -11.77
N TYR A 140 -17.55 9.14 -12.02
CA TYR A 140 -16.59 9.17 -13.12
C TYR A 140 -17.30 9.13 -14.47
N ARG A 141 -18.30 8.26 -14.66
CA ARG A 141 -19.11 8.22 -15.89
C ARG A 141 -19.85 9.54 -16.13
N LEU A 142 -20.41 10.13 -15.08
CA LEU A 142 -21.09 11.43 -15.15
C LEU A 142 -20.14 12.58 -15.47
N ALA A 143 -18.84 12.46 -15.16
CA ALA A 143 -17.84 13.44 -15.57
C ALA A 143 -17.60 13.44 -17.09
N GLY A 144 -18.01 12.38 -17.80
CA GLY A 144 -18.11 12.33 -19.27
C GLY A 144 -16.78 12.17 -20.03
N ASP A 145 -15.65 12.14 -19.34
CA ASP A 145 -14.32 12.02 -19.95
C ASP A 145 -13.66 10.67 -19.58
N GLN A 146 -14.04 9.62 -20.31
CA GLN A 146 -13.38 8.30 -20.21
C GLN A 146 -12.03 8.25 -20.93
N SER A 147 -11.55 9.34 -21.55
CA SER A 147 -10.21 9.35 -22.14
C SER A 147 -9.09 9.47 -21.10
N ARG A 148 -9.45 9.84 -19.86
CA ARG A 148 -8.51 9.97 -18.73
C ARG A 148 -8.51 8.73 -17.85
N PRO A 149 -7.35 8.27 -17.35
CA PRO A 149 -7.30 7.16 -16.40
C PRO A 149 -8.19 7.39 -15.19
N PHE A 150 -8.92 6.35 -14.75
CA PHE A 150 -9.83 6.44 -13.62
C PHE A 150 -9.12 6.88 -12.32
N VAL A 151 -7.88 6.42 -12.11
CA VAL A 151 -7.03 6.85 -11.00
C VAL A 151 -6.81 8.37 -10.94
N GLU A 152 -6.66 9.06 -12.08
CA GLU A 152 -6.50 10.52 -12.10
C GLU A 152 -7.75 11.27 -11.65
N PHE A 153 -8.91 10.70 -11.94
CA PHE A 153 -10.17 11.21 -11.42
C PHE A 153 -10.26 11.01 -9.89
N LEU A 154 -9.91 9.81 -9.40
CA LEU A 154 -9.92 9.51 -7.97
C LEU A 154 -8.92 10.33 -7.17
N LEU A 155 -7.76 10.65 -7.75
CA LEU A 155 -6.75 11.53 -7.18
C LEU A 155 -7.32 12.92 -6.83
N LYS A 156 -8.43 13.33 -7.44
CA LYS A 156 -9.13 14.59 -7.14
C LYS A 156 -10.39 14.36 -6.32
N LEU A 157 -11.16 13.31 -6.64
CA LEU A 157 -12.45 13.04 -6.01
C LEU A 157 -12.31 12.58 -4.55
N VAL A 158 -11.37 11.69 -4.23
CA VAL A 158 -11.20 11.19 -2.85
C VAL A 158 -10.77 12.32 -1.90
N PRO A 159 -9.78 13.18 -2.25
CA PRO A 159 -9.50 14.38 -1.47
C PRO A 159 -10.70 15.33 -1.35
N LEU A 160 -11.53 15.44 -2.40
CA LEU A 160 -12.74 16.26 -2.36
C LEU A 160 -13.74 15.73 -1.32
N VAL A 161 -14.00 14.41 -1.32
CA VAL A 161 -14.84 13.74 -0.33
C VAL A 161 -14.36 14.02 1.09
N HIS A 162 -13.03 13.97 1.31
CA HIS A 162 -12.46 14.31 2.60
C HIS A 162 -12.72 15.76 3.02
N VAL A 163 -12.52 16.75 2.15
CA VAL A 163 -12.74 18.15 2.55
C VAL A 163 -14.23 18.52 2.64
N LEU A 164 -15.12 17.76 2.00
CA LEU A 164 -16.57 17.92 2.22
C LEU A 164 -16.97 17.60 3.67
N LEU A 165 -16.23 16.74 4.36
CA LEU A 165 -16.41 16.50 5.79
C LEU A 165 -16.22 17.79 6.62
N PHE A 166 -15.41 18.75 6.17
CA PHE A 166 -15.15 19.99 6.92
C PHE A 166 -16.45 20.78 7.13
N PHE A 167 -17.32 20.82 6.12
CA PHE A 167 -18.62 21.47 6.21
C PHE A 167 -19.55 20.74 7.18
N ALA A 168 -19.50 19.41 7.19
CA ALA A 168 -20.26 18.60 8.14
C ALA A 168 -19.77 18.81 9.59
N LEU A 169 -18.45 18.87 9.82
CA LEU A 169 -17.87 19.16 11.13
C LEU A 169 -18.25 20.57 11.61
N PHE A 170 -18.15 21.57 10.74
CA PHE A 170 -18.60 22.92 11.03
C PHE A 170 -20.09 22.95 11.40
N GLY A 171 -20.94 22.33 10.57
CA GLY A 171 -22.38 22.23 10.81
C GLY A 171 -22.72 21.53 12.13
N ALA A 172 -22.06 20.41 12.42
CA ALA A 172 -22.25 19.64 13.64
C ALA A 172 -21.82 20.43 14.88
N ALA A 173 -20.68 21.12 14.84
CA ALA A 173 -20.23 21.99 15.92
C ALA A 173 -21.21 23.16 16.18
N ARG A 174 -21.71 23.80 15.12
CA ARG A 174 -22.73 24.88 15.22
C ARG A 174 -24.04 24.37 15.81
N LEU A 175 -24.48 23.17 15.39
CA LEU A 175 -25.66 22.50 15.92
C LEU A 175 -25.43 21.86 17.30
N ALA A 176 -24.20 21.70 17.75
CA ALA A 176 -23.87 21.38 19.13
C ALA A 176 -23.91 22.64 20.01
N GLY A 177 -23.60 23.82 19.45
CA GLY A 177 -23.75 25.11 20.11
C GLY A 177 -22.49 25.98 20.11
N ALA A 178 -21.41 25.54 19.45
CA ALA A 178 -20.20 26.35 19.31
C ALA A 178 -20.50 27.61 18.49
N GLY A 179 -19.89 28.75 18.83
CA GLY A 179 -19.87 29.96 18.03
C GLY A 179 -19.20 29.76 16.67
N ARG A 180 -19.35 30.73 15.76
CA ARG A 180 -18.89 30.63 14.37
C ARG A 180 -17.37 30.46 14.27
N LEU A 181 -16.64 31.35 14.94
CA LEU A 181 -15.18 31.29 14.96
C LEU A 181 -14.68 30.00 15.60
N ALA A 182 -15.27 29.60 16.73
CA ALA A 182 -14.88 28.38 17.43
C ALA A 182 -15.11 27.12 16.57
N ALA A 183 -16.21 27.07 15.80
CA ALA A 183 -16.46 26.01 14.83
C ALA A 183 -15.42 25.98 13.70
N VAL A 184 -15.00 27.15 13.19
CA VAL A 184 -13.89 27.23 12.22
C VAL A 184 -12.59 26.69 12.81
N LEU A 185 -12.30 26.99 14.08
CA LEU A 185 -11.11 26.47 14.75
C LEU A 185 -11.14 24.96 14.96
N GLY A 186 -12.30 24.38 15.25
CA GLY A 186 -12.46 22.92 15.28
C GLY A 186 -12.15 22.28 13.92
N VAL A 187 -12.58 22.89 12.82
CA VAL A 187 -12.23 22.43 11.47
C VAL A 187 -10.73 22.62 11.19
N ALA A 188 -10.14 23.75 11.59
CA ALA A 188 -8.70 23.98 11.44
C ALA A 188 -7.85 22.96 12.24
N PHE A 189 -8.31 22.55 13.42
CA PHE A 189 -7.72 21.45 14.18
C PHE A 189 -7.72 20.14 13.38
N TYR A 190 -8.86 19.77 12.80
CA TYR A 190 -8.97 18.58 11.94
C TYR A 190 -8.03 18.67 10.72
N ALA A 191 -8.07 19.81 10.01
CA ALA A 191 -7.31 20.07 8.78
C ALA A 191 -5.79 20.22 8.98
N SER A 192 -5.30 20.24 10.22
CA SER A 192 -3.86 20.33 10.54
C SER A 192 -3.31 19.07 11.21
N CYS A 193 -4.09 17.99 11.26
CA CYS A 193 -3.70 16.73 11.89
C CYS A 193 -3.23 15.72 10.83
N THR A 194 -2.00 15.21 10.95
CA THR A 194 -1.43 14.22 10.00
C THR A 194 -2.24 12.93 9.93
N LEU A 195 -2.91 12.55 11.04
CA LEU A 195 -3.79 11.39 11.12
C LEU A 195 -4.87 11.36 10.02
N GLY A 196 -5.46 12.50 9.67
CA GLY A 196 -6.45 12.60 8.58
C GLY A 196 -5.81 12.61 7.18
N PHE A 197 -4.56 13.07 7.05
CA PHE A 197 -3.88 13.23 5.76
C PHE A 197 -3.17 11.95 5.30
N GLN A 198 -2.46 11.27 6.21
CA GLN A 198 -1.63 10.11 5.88
C GLN A 198 -2.44 9.01 5.19
N ARG A 199 -3.70 8.83 5.59
CA ARG A 199 -4.58 7.79 5.05
C ARG A 199 -5.22 8.16 3.71
N LEU A 200 -5.24 9.44 3.35
CA LEU A 200 -5.70 9.86 2.02
C LEU A 200 -4.57 9.84 1.00
N ALA A 201 -3.42 10.43 1.36
CA ALA A 201 -2.32 10.60 0.41
C ALA A 201 -1.70 9.26 0.00
N GLY A 202 -1.51 8.35 0.95
CA GLY A 202 -0.87 7.05 0.72
C GLY A 202 -1.81 5.88 0.49
N SER A 203 -3.13 6.08 0.60
CA SER A 203 -4.09 4.99 0.59
C SER A 203 -5.46 5.33 0.03
N LEU A 204 -5.50 6.02 -1.11
CA LEU A 204 -6.73 6.26 -1.87
C LEU A 204 -7.65 5.02 -1.90
N LEU A 205 -8.96 5.27 -1.86
CA LEU A 205 -10.04 4.26 -1.85
C LEU A 205 -10.15 3.40 -0.58
N LEU A 206 -9.98 4.00 0.59
CA LEU A 206 -10.45 3.38 1.83
C LEU A 206 -11.92 3.73 2.09
N LYS A 207 -12.73 2.73 2.44
CA LYS A 207 -14.16 2.89 2.76
C LYS A 207 -14.42 3.88 3.91
N GLU A 208 -13.46 3.98 4.83
CA GLU A 208 -13.57 4.82 6.02
C GLU A 208 -13.72 6.32 5.68
N ASP A 209 -12.99 6.86 4.70
CA ASP A 209 -13.10 8.29 4.34
C ASP A 209 -14.50 8.62 3.79
N PHE A 210 -15.01 7.74 2.92
CA PHE A 210 -16.36 7.86 2.38
C PHE A 210 -17.43 7.71 3.48
N ALA A 211 -17.27 6.74 4.38
CA ALA A 211 -18.16 6.53 5.52
C ALA A 211 -18.15 7.70 6.52
N LEU A 212 -16.99 8.32 6.75
CA LEU A 212 -16.86 9.48 7.65
C LEU A 212 -17.58 10.71 7.11
N LEU A 213 -17.60 10.94 5.80
CA LEU A 213 -18.43 12.00 5.20
C LEU A 213 -19.91 11.76 5.50
N LEU A 214 -20.40 10.53 5.26
CA LEU A 214 -21.79 10.17 5.52
C LEU A 214 -22.13 10.28 7.02
N LEU A 215 -21.22 9.83 7.90
CA LEU A 215 -21.35 9.98 9.35
C LEU A 215 -21.41 11.46 9.75
N GLY A 216 -20.54 12.30 9.22
CA GLY A 216 -20.57 13.75 9.45
C GLY A 216 -21.92 14.36 9.06
N GLY A 217 -22.42 14.01 7.87
CA GLY A 217 -23.76 14.40 7.43
C GLY A 217 -24.86 13.92 8.37
N PHE A 218 -24.78 12.66 8.81
CA PHE A 218 -25.69 12.10 9.80
C PHE A 218 -25.64 12.89 11.12
N LEU A 219 -24.46 13.25 11.64
CA LEU A 219 -24.34 14.02 12.88
C LEU A 219 -25.01 15.40 12.77
N VAL A 220 -24.85 16.08 11.63
CA VAL A 220 -25.55 17.35 11.32
C VAL A 220 -27.06 17.14 11.33
N ALA A 221 -27.55 16.17 10.56
CA ALA A 221 -28.98 15.89 10.44
C ALA A 221 -29.60 15.42 11.76
N HIS A 222 -28.88 14.59 12.53
CA HIS A 222 -29.23 14.12 13.86
C HIS A 222 -29.39 15.31 14.82
N ALA A 223 -28.38 16.18 14.93
CA ALA A 223 -28.46 17.35 15.81
C ALA A 223 -29.57 18.32 15.39
N TRP A 224 -29.83 18.46 14.08
CA TRP A 224 -30.92 19.28 13.57
C TRP A 224 -32.30 18.71 13.91
N ALA A 225 -32.49 17.41 13.69
CA ALA A 225 -33.72 16.70 14.04
C ALA A 225 -33.94 16.64 15.55
N TRP A 226 -32.87 16.48 16.35
CA TRP A 226 -32.92 16.48 17.81
C TRP A 226 -33.48 17.78 18.37
N ARG A 227 -33.02 18.93 17.85
CA ARG A 227 -33.47 20.25 18.29
C ARG A 227 -34.92 20.53 17.90
N ARG A 228 -35.37 20.00 16.77
CA ARG A 228 -36.70 20.28 16.20
C ARG A 228 -37.20 19.06 15.41
N PRO A 229 -37.80 18.07 16.09
CA PRO A 229 -38.18 16.80 15.48
C PRO A 229 -39.33 17.01 14.49
N ARG A 230 -39.01 17.05 13.20
CA ARG A 230 -39.98 17.09 12.11
C ARG A 230 -39.66 15.95 11.15
N TRP A 231 -40.68 15.31 10.61
CA TRP A 231 -40.54 14.14 9.73
C TRP A 231 -39.53 14.33 8.59
N PRO A 232 -39.47 15.46 7.86
CA PRO A 232 -38.45 15.64 6.82
C PRO A 232 -37.01 15.60 7.34
N ARG A 233 -36.76 16.14 8.54
CA ARG A 233 -35.42 16.15 9.15
C ARG A 233 -35.04 14.77 9.66
N LEU A 234 -36.01 14.07 10.25
CA LEU A 234 -35.85 12.69 10.67
C LEU A 234 -35.57 11.78 9.48
N ALA A 235 -36.27 11.98 8.36
CA ALA A 235 -36.05 11.24 7.12
C ALA A 235 -34.63 11.46 6.57
N ILE A 236 -34.14 12.71 6.52
CA ILE A 236 -32.75 12.99 6.11
C ILE A 236 -31.74 12.31 7.04
N ALA A 237 -31.94 12.40 8.36
CA ALA A 237 -31.06 11.72 9.32
C ALA A 237 -31.13 10.19 9.18
N ALA A 238 -32.31 9.62 8.96
CA ALA A 238 -32.52 8.20 8.74
C ALA A 238 -31.85 7.71 7.44
N LEU A 239 -31.95 8.47 6.35
CA LEU A 239 -31.31 8.14 5.08
C LEU A 239 -29.79 8.18 5.19
N LEU A 240 -29.23 9.20 5.86
CA LEU A 240 -27.79 9.28 6.07
C LEU A 240 -27.29 8.18 7.02
N LEU A 241 -28.04 7.86 8.08
CA LEU A 241 -27.76 6.71 8.93
C LEU A 241 -27.69 5.42 8.09
N ALA A 242 -28.68 5.23 7.22
CA ALA A 242 -28.78 4.05 6.40
C ALA A 242 -27.63 3.93 5.38
N ALA A 243 -27.27 5.04 4.76
CA ALA A 243 -26.12 5.12 3.86
C ALA A 243 -24.79 4.87 4.60
N THR A 244 -24.62 5.44 5.81
CA THR A 244 -23.44 5.17 6.65
C THR A 244 -23.32 3.70 7.03
N LEU A 245 -24.43 3.03 7.36
CA LEU A 245 -24.44 1.59 7.66
C LEU A 245 -24.08 0.74 6.43
N ALA A 246 -24.55 1.14 5.25
CA ALA A 246 -24.29 0.44 4.01
C ALA A 246 -22.86 0.69 3.45
N SER A 247 -22.18 1.76 3.86
CA SER A 247 -20.87 2.12 3.30
C SER A 247 -19.69 1.37 3.89
N TRP A 248 -19.77 0.94 5.17
CA TRP A 248 -18.63 0.35 5.86
C TRP A 248 -19.06 -0.54 7.02
N HIS A 249 -18.46 -1.72 7.12
CA HIS A 249 -18.74 -2.68 8.19
C HIS A 249 -18.52 -2.13 9.59
N LEU A 250 -17.54 -1.23 9.79
CA LEU A 250 -17.30 -0.68 11.12
C LEU A 250 -18.37 0.35 11.55
N SER A 251 -19.13 0.90 10.60
CA SER A 251 -20.12 1.96 10.88
C SER A 251 -21.13 1.58 11.96
N GLN A 252 -21.50 0.30 12.10
CA GLN A 252 -22.40 -0.13 13.17
C GLN A 252 -21.84 0.10 14.58
N PHE A 253 -20.52 -0.08 14.79
CA PHE A 253 -19.87 0.18 16.07
C PHE A 253 -19.77 1.68 16.34
N LEU A 254 -19.52 2.48 15.29
CA LEU A 254 -19.46 3.93 15.42
C LEU A 254 -20.83 4.50 15.80
N LEU A 255 -21.86 4.06 15.08
CA LEU A 255 -23.23 4.45 15.34
C LEU A 255 -23.74 3.91 16.67
N LEU A 256 -23.24 2.77 17.15
CA LEU A 256 -23.59 2.24 18.47
C LEU A 256 -23.19 3.23 19.56
N VAL A 257 -21.95 3.75 19.52
CA VAL A 257 -21.48 4.75 20.49
C VAL A 257 -22.33 6.03 20.40
N VAL A 258 -22.57 6.53 19.18
CA VAL A 258 -23.34 7.77 18.97
C VAL A 258 -24.79 7.61 19.45
N LEU A 259 -25.47 6.54 19.04
CA LEU A 259 -26.88 6.32 19.40
C LEU A 259 -27.04 5.94 20.87
N ALA A 260 -26.08 5.24 21.49
CA ALA A 260 -26.10 4.98 22.93
C ALA A 260 -25.94 6.28 23.73
N ALA A 261 -25.00 7.15 23.33
CA ALA A 261 -24.82 8.46 23.96
C ALA A 261 -26.07 9.35 23.80
N SER A 262 -26.72 9.30 22.63
CA SER A 262 -27.99 9.99 22.38
C SER A 262 -29.14 9.40 23.19
N ALA A 263 -29.27 8.08 23.28
CA ALA A 263 -30.28 7.42 24.11
C ALA A 263 -30.14 7.79 25.59
N TYR A 264 -28.90 7.76 26.11
CA TYR A 264 -28.56 8.23 27.45
C TYR A 264 -28.99 9.69 27.66
N ALA A 265 -28.64 10.59 26.73
CA ALA A 265 -28.98 11.99 26.82
C ALA A 265 -30.51 12.23 26.77
N ALA A 266 -31.26 11.49 25.94
CA ALA A 266 -32.72 11.57 25.87
C ALA A 266 -33.38 11.15 27.19
N VAL A 267 -32.93 10.04 27.77
CA VAL A 267 -33.53 9.44 28.96
C VAL A 267 -33.20 10.24 30.23
N VAL A 268 -31.93 10.57 30.43
CA VAL A 268 -31.48 11.17 31.69
C VAL A 268 -31.89 12.63 31.82
N ARG A 269 -31.90 13.37 30.72
CA ARG A 269 -31.95 14.83 30.76
C ARG A 269 -33.30 15.45 30.43
N ARG A 270 -34.26 14.66 29.93
CA ARG A 270 -35.65 15.05 29.59
C ARG A 270 -35.79 16.57 29.30
N PRO A 271 -35.55 17.02 28.05
CA PRO A 271 -35.59 18.44 27.71
C PRO A 271 -36.90 19.09 28.19
N ALA A 272 -36.80 20.23 28.87
CA ALA A 272 -37.95 20.93 29.49
C ALA A 272 -39.07 21.34 28.50
N GLY A 273 -38.81 21.26 27.19
CA GLY A 273 -39.77 21.56 26.12
C GLY A 273 -40.35 20.35 25.40
N GLY A 274 -40.26 19.14 25.98
CA GLY A 274 -40.60 17.89 25.31
C GLY A 274 -39.47 17.49 24.36
N GLY A 275 -38.65 16.52 24.79
CA GLY A 275 -37.59 15.98 23.92
C GLY A 275 -38.13 15.37 22.63
N PRO A 276 -37.26 14.85 21.75
CA PRO A 276 -37.67 14.21 20.49
C PRO A 276 -38.66 13.04 20.65
N GLY A 277 -38.91 12.59 21.89
CA GLY A 277 -39.84 11.53 22.22
C GLY A 277 -39.45 10.24 21.52
N ILE A 278 -40.47 9.44 21.19
CA ILE A 278 -40.29 8.19 20.47
C ILE A 278 -39.96 8.40 18.98
N ALA A 279 -40.15 9.60 18.42
CA ALA A 279 -40.05 9.84 16.98
C ALA A 279 -38.62 9.65 16.44
N VAL A 280 -37.60 10.10 17.17
CA VAL A 280 -36.18 9.91 16.78
C VAL A 280 -35.78 8.43 16.78
N PRO A 281 -35.90 7.68 17.91
CA PRO A 281 -35.51 6.28 17.90
C PRO A 281 -36.37 5.43 16.96
N ALA A 282 -37.65 5.77 16.75
CA ALA A 282 -38.49 5.09 15.75
C ALA A 282 -37.98 5.31 14.32
N ALA A 283 -37.60 6.55 13.95
CA ALA A 283 -37.02 6.83 12.64
C ALA A 283 -35.70 6.07 12.41
N TYR A 284 -34.86 5.95 13.45
CA TYR A 284 -33.62 5.17 13.36
C TYR A 284 -33.83 3.67 13.37
N LEU A 285 -34.89 3.18 14.00
CA LEU A 285 -35.29 1.78 13.88
C LEU A 285 -35.73 1.47 12.44
N ILE A 286 -36.55 2.33 11.83
CA ILE A 286 -36.97 2.19 10.42
C ILE A 286 -35.75 2.20 9.50
N ALA A 287 -34.82 3.14 9.70
CA ALA A 287 -33.58 3.21 8.95
C ALA A 287 -32.73 1.95 9.13
N ALA A 288 -32.56 1.46 10.36
CA ALA A 288 -31.83 0.23 10.64
C ALA A 288 -32.50 -0.99 10.00
N VAL A 289 -33.83 -1.08 10.01
CA VAL A 289 -34.55 -2.15 9.31
C VAL A 289 -34.30 -2.06 7.81
N ALA A 290 -34.46 -0.87 7.20
CA ALA A 290 -34.21 -0.67 5.77
C ALA A 290 -32.76 -1.00 5.39
N SER A 291 -31.78 -0.58 6.18
CA SER A 291 -30.37 -0.96 6.00
C SER A 291 -30.14 -2.45 6.18
N GLY A 292 -30.79 -3.08 7.16
CA GLY A 292 -30.67 -4.52 7.38
C GLY A 292 -31.21 -5.37 6.24
N LEU A 293 -31.98 -4.79 5.31
CA LEU A 293 -32.42 -5.43 4.08
C LEU A 293 -31.41 -5.32 2.93
N THR A 294 -30.31 -4.55 3.09
CA THR A 294 -29.23 -4.63 2.11
C THR A 294 -28.57 -6.01 2.20
N PRO A 295 -28.17 -6.62 1.07
CA PRO A 295 -27.71 -8.01 1.07
C PRO A 295 -26.57 -8.25 2.08
N SER A 296 -25.57 -7.36 2.12
CA SER A 296 -24.44 -7.46 3.04
C SER A 296 -24.80 -7.40 4.53
N LEU A 297 -25.73 -6.52 4.92
CA LEU A 297 -26.13 -6.43 6.32
C LEU A 297 -27.10 -7.55 6.72
N TRP A 298 -27.94 -7.99 5.78
CA TRP A 298 -28.86 -9.10 5.98
C TRP A 298 -28.13 -10.40 6.29
N GLU A 299 -27.16 -10.80 5.45
CA GLU A 299 -26.39 -12.04 5.62
C GLU A 299 -25.67 -12.11 6.97
N ARG A 300 -25.22 -10.96 7.47
CA ARG A 300 -24.50 -10.84 8.75
C ARG A 300 -25.42 -10.75 9.96
N GLY A 301 -26.73 -10.91 9.76
CA GLY A 301 -27.72 -10.86 10.82
C GLY A 301 -27.81 -9.48 11.50
N PHE A 302 -27.58 -8.38 10.77
CA PHE A 302 -27.51 -7.02 11.32
C PHE A 302 -28.74 -6.63 12.16
N LEU A 303 -29.93 -7.11 11.81
CA LEU A 303 -31.16 -6.83 12.58
C LEU A 303 -31.11 -7.36 14.01
N SER A 304 -30.23 -8.33 14.27
CA SER A 304 -29.96 -8.85 15.61
C SER A 304 -28.73 -8.22 16.26
N SER A 305 -28.16 -7.14 15.71
CA SER A 305 -26.91 -6.53 16.21
C SER A 305 -27.10 -5.74 17.52
N PRO A 306 -26.00 -5.46 18.26
CA PRO A 306 -26.03 -4.59 19.44
C PRO A 306 -26.53 -3.17 19.14
N LEU A 307 -26.31 -2.67 17.92
CA LEU A 307 -26.82 -1.37 17.49
C LEU A 307 -28.36 -1.35 17.50
N VAL A 308 -28.98 -2.34 16.86
CA VAL A 308 -30.45 -2.46 16.80
C VAL A 308 -31.01 -2.69 18.20
N ALA A 309 -30.34 -3.51 19.02
CA ALA A 309 -30.68 -3.71 20.42
C ALA A 309 -30.73 -2.39 21.22
N VAL A 310 -29.72 -1.51 21.07
CA VAL A 310 -29.71 -0.20 21.73
C VAL A 310 -30.82 0.71 21.22
N VAL A 311 -31.11 0.69 19.91
CA VAL A 311 -32.22 1.48 19.34
C VAL A 311 -33.58 0.98 19.84
N LEU A 312 -33.77 -0.33 19.95
CA LEU A 312 -34.98 -0.95 20.53
C LEU A 312 -35.13 -0.61 22.03
N ALA A 313 -34.04 -0.72 22.79
CA ALA A 313 -34.02 -0.33 24.20
C ALA A 313 -34.37 1.16 24.37
N TRP A 314 -33.87 2.02 23.48
CA TRP A 314 -34.22 3.44 23.46
C TRP A 314 -35.70 3.66 23.10
N CYS A 315 -36.25 2.97 22.10
CA CYS A 315 -37.69 2.98 21.81
C CYS A 315 -38.52 2.60 23.04
N GLY A 316 -38.15 1.51 23.74
CA GLY A 316 -38.83 1.03 24.94
C GLY A 316 -38.79 2.04 26.09
N ALA A 317 -37.61 2.60 26.38
CA ALA A 317 -37.45 3.62 27.41
C ALA A 317 -38.22 4.91 27.06
N ALA A 318 -38.20 5.34 25.80
CA ALA A 318 -38.94 6.52 25.34
C ALA A 318 -40.46 6.32 25.37
N TRP A 319 -40.95 5.13 25.00
CA TRP A 319 -42.35 4.76 25.09
C TRP A 319 -42.84 4.76 26.54
N LEU A 320 -42.06 4.14 27.43
CA LEU A 320 -42.40 4.09 28.85
C LEU A 320 -42.35 5.46 29.51
N ALA A 321 -41.34 6.29 29.18
CA ALA A 321 -41.28 7.68 29.64
C ALA A 321 -42.52 8.50 29.26
N ARG A 322 -43.11 8.21 28.08
CA ARG A 322 -44.35 8.84 27.62
C ARG A 322 -45.59 8.30 28.36
N ARG A 323 -45.64 7.00 28.66
CA ARG A 323 -46.77 6.35 29.36
C ARG A 323 -46.76 6.57 30.88
N ARG A 324 -45.56 6.70 31.45
CA ARG A 324 -45.27 6.78 32.88
C ARG A 324 -44.35 7.98 33.15
N PRO A 325 -44.87 9.21 33.02
CA PRO A 325 -44.09 10.43 33.23
C PRO A 325 -43.55 10.55 34.67
N ASP A 326 -44.18 9.85 35.62
CA ASP A 326 -43.81 9.69 37.03
C ASP A 326 -42.46 9.01 37.26
N LEU A 327 -41.98 8.19 36.31
CA LEU A 327 -40.69 7.52 36.46
C LEU A 327 -39.55 8.54 36.44
N GLY A 328 -38.69 8.50 37.47
CA GLY A 328 -37.46 9.30 37.50
C GLY A 328 -36.46 8.88 36.42
N SER A 329 -35.54 9.79 36.08
CA SER A 329 -34.47 9.54 35.10
C SER A 329 -33.61 8.31 35.44
N GLY A 330 -33.40 8.02 36.73
CA GLY A 330 -32.66 6.84 37.18
C GLY A 330 -33.37 5.52 36.86
N ALA A 331 -34.69 5.44 37.08
CA ALA A 331 -35.47 4.25 36.75
C ALA A 331 -35.48 4.00 35.24
N LEU A 332 -35.69 5.05 34.44
CA LEU A 332 -35.63 4.93 32.98
C LEU A 332 -34.23 4.54 32.48
N LEU A 333 -33.16 5.06 33.11
CA LEU A 333 -31.80 4.67 32.77
C LEU A 333 -31.55 3.19 33.11
N GLY A 334 -32.04 2.72 34.26
CA GLY A 334 -31.99 1.30 34.63
C GLY A 334 -32.74 0.42 33.61
N ILE A 335 -33.89 0.87 33.11
CA ILE A 335 -34.66 0.17 32.07
C ILE A 335 -33.92 0.18 30.72
N LEU A 336 -33.40 1.34 30.30
CA LEU A 336 -32.61 1.45 29.08
C LEU A 336 -31.40 0.51 29.13
N ALA A 337 -30.63 0.55 30.23
CA ALA A 337 -29.46 -0.29 30.42
C ALA A 337 -29.83 -1.78 30.52
N GLY A 338 -30.86 -2.13 31.29
CA GLY A 338 -31.33 -3.51 31.42
C GLY A 338 -31.80 -4.10 30.09
N LEU A 339 -32.62 -3.36 29.33
CA LEU A 339 -33.05 -3.78 28.00
C LEU A 339 -31.88 -3.88 27.02
N ALA A 340 -30.97 -2.91 27.02
CA ALA A 340 -29.79 -2.94 26.16
C ALA A 340 -28.91 -4.16 26.47
N VAL A 341 -28.63 -4.44 27.75
CA VAL A 341 -27.83 -5.60 28.17
C VAL A 341 -28.50 -6.92 27.77
N VAL A 342 -29.81 -7.08 28.02
CA VAL A 342 -30.53 -8.30 27.65
C VAL A 342 -30.54 -8.50 26.14
N LEU A 343 -30.90 -7.47 25.36
CA LEU A 343 -30.99 -7.56 23.91
C LEU A 343 -29.60 -7.73 23.26
N THR A 344 -28.57 -7.06 23.76
CA THR A 344 -27.18 -7.29 23.33
C THR A 344 -26.69 -8.68 23.74
N GLY A 345 -27.05 -9.18 24.91
CA GLY A 345 -26.75 -10.57 25.30
C GLY A 345 -27.33 -11.57 24.32
N LEU A 346 -28.62 -11.41 23.95
CA LEU A 346 -29.28 -12.22 22.93
C LEU A 346 -28.63 -12.07 21.55
N SER A 347 -28.21 -10.86 21.18
CA SER A 347 -27.44 -10.57 19.96
C SER A 347 -26.14 -11.37 19.88
N LEU A 348 -25.38 -11.40 20.96
CA LEU A 348 -24.10 -12.12 21.04
C LEU A 348 -24.27 -13.65 21.05
N LEU A 349 -25.44 -14.14 21.48
CA LEU A 349 -25.80 -15.56 21.38
C LEU A 349 -26.23 -15.97 19.95
N ASN A 350 -26.57 -15.01 19.08
CA ASN A 350 -26.89 -15.31 17.69
C ASN A 350 -25.62 -15.75 16.95
N ARG A 351 -25.59 -17.01 16.50
CA ARG A 351 -24.44 -17.59 15.77
C ARG A 351 -24.09 -16.86 14.47
N VAL A 352 -25.08 -16.24 13.81
CA VAL A 352 -24.87 -15.50 12.55
C VAL A 352 -24.10 -14.22 12.83
N PHE A 353 -24.66 -13.33 13.67
CA PHE A 353 -24.00 -12.08 14.03
C PHE A 353 -22.68 -12.30 14.80
N GLY A 354 -22.67 -13.28 15.70
CA GLY A 354 -21.48 -13.68 16.45
C GLY A 354 -20.35 -14.18 15.55
N GLY A 355 -20.63 -14.95 14.49
CA GLY A 355 -19.59 -15.55 13.65
C GLY A 355 -18.65 -14.53 12.99
N ASP A 356 -19.22 -13.49 12.38
CA ASP A 356 -18.44 -12.53 11.59
C ASP A 356 -17.85 -11.40 12.43
N TYR A 357 -18.45 -11.02 13.55
CA TYR A 357 -17.98 -9.90 14.38
C TYR A 357 -17.25 -10.31 15.66
N ASN A 358 -17.22 -11.60 16.03
CA ASN A 358 -16.55 -12.05 17.25
C ASN A 358 -15.04 -11.80 17.26
N HIS A 359 -14.39 -11.69 16.09
CA HIS A 359 -12.95 -11.36 16.03
C HIS A 359 -12.65 -9.96 16.61
N VAL A 360 -13.55 -8.98 16.44
CA VAL A 360 -13.38 -7.63 17.00
C VAL A 360 -13.48 -7.67 18.53
N PHE A 361 -14.52 -8.33 19.06
CA PHE A 361 -14.70 -8.46 20.51
C PHE A 361 -13.57 -9.31 21.14
N GLY A 362 -13.19 -10.41 20.49
CA GLY A 362 -12.06 -11.24 20.89
C GLY A 362 -10.76 -10.44 20.94
N LEU A 363 -10.48 -9.62 19.93
CA LEU A 363 -9.31 -8.73 19.93
C LEU A 363 -9.32 -7.78 21.15
N LEU A 364 -10.45 -7.15 21.45
CA LEU A 364 -10.57 -6.24 22.60
C LEU A 364 -10.35 -6.97 23.92
N VAL A 365 -10.95 -8.15 24.09
CA VAL A 365 -10.79 -8.98 25.30
C VAL A 365 -9.33 -9.39 25.48
N GLU A 366 -8.68 -9.91 24.44
CA GLU A 366 -7.28 -10.33 24.53
C GLU A 366 -6.33 -9.14 24.74
N LYS A 367 -6.62 -7.96 24.14
CA LYS A 367 -5.87 -6.73 24.43
C LYS A 367 -5.95 -6.34 25.89
N VAL A 368 -7.13 -6.42 26.50
CA VAL A 368 -7.27 -6.15 27.94
C VAL A 368 -6.54 -7.22 28.77
N ARG A 369 -6.68 -8.51 28.41
CA ARG A 369 -6.05 -9.64 29.08
C ARG A 369 -4.52 -9.52 29.13
N PHE A 370 -3.90 -9.11 28.02
CA PHE A 370 -2.46 -8.95 27.90
C PHE A 370 -1.97 -7.50 28.05
N GLY A 371 -2.79 -6.62 28.64
CA GLY A 371 -2.37 -5.26 28.98
C GLY A 371 -1.90 -4.43 27.78
N PHE A 372 -2.57 -4.57 26.63
CA PHE A 372 -2.29 -3.92 25.34
C PHE A 372 -0.97 -4.30 24.69
N HIS A 373 -0.28 -5.31 25.22
CA HIS A 373 0.94 -5.87 24.64
C HIS A 373 0.61 -7.21 23.99
N LYS A 374 1.02 -7.38 22.74
CA LYS A 374 0.86 -8.66 22.04
C LYS A 374 1.86 -9.66 22.64
N PRO A 375 1.43 -10.82 23.16
CA PRO A 375 2.34 -11.81 23.73
C PRO A 375 3.33 -12.33 22.67
N ASP A 376 4.52 -12.76 23.10
CA ASP A 376 5.51 -13.36 22.20
C ASP A 376 5.15 -14.80 21.82
N ASP A 377 4.42 -15.51 22.68
CA ASP A 377 3.88 -16.84 22.40
C ASP A 377 2.53 -16.74 21.66
N PRO A 378 2.46 -17.08 20.37
CA PRO A 378 1.22 -17.01 19.59
C PRO A 378 0.16 -18.05 20.01
N SER A 379 0.53 -19.10 20.73
CA SER A 379 -0.43 -20.13 21.18
C SER A 379 -1.43 -19.58 22.21
N LEU A 380 -1.09 -18.47 22.86
CA LEU A 380 -1.94 -17.78 23.83
C LEU A 380 -3.10 -17.01 23.20
N LEU A 381 -3.05 -16.77 21.89
CA LEU A 381 -4.06 -16.04 21.14
C LEU A 381 -4.74 -16.95 20.11
N PRO A 382 -6.07 -16.88 19.94
CA PRO A 382 -6.73 -17.48 18.79
C PRO A 382 -6.23 -16.86 17.47
N PHE A 383 -6.29 -17.61 16.36
CA PHE A 383 -5.86 -17.12 15.05
C PHE A 383 -6.56 -15.81 14.66
N ASP A 384 -7.88 -15.74 14.81
CA ASP A 384 -8.68 -14.54 14.54
C ASP A 384 -8.14 -13.32 15.30
N VAL A 385 -7.63 -13.49 16.53
CA VAL A 385 -7.03 -12.38 17.28
C VAL A 385 -5.63 -12.07 16.77
N ARG A 386 -4.80 -13.09 16.47
CA ARG A 386 -3.43 -12.89 15.97
C ARG A 386 -3.40 -12.07 14.69
N ILE A 387 -4.29 -12.39 13.75
CA ILE A 387 -4.36 -11.75 12.43
C ILE A 387 -4.87 -10.30 12.50
N PHE A 388 -5.77 -10.00 13.43
CA PHE A 388 -6.26 -8.64 13.64
C PHE A 388 -5.40 -7.85 14.63
N TRP A 389 -4.50 -8.47 15.39
CA TRP A 389 -3.54 -7.75 16.23
C TRP A 389 -2.22 -7.48 15.49
N THR A 390 -2.30 -7.05 14.24
CA THR A 390 -1.17 -6.55 13.45
C THR A 390 -1.46 -5.12 13.03
N GLU A 391 -0.51 -4.43 12.40
CA GLU A 391 -0.77 -3.09 11.85
C GLU A 391 -1.88 -3.16 10.79
N PRO A 392 -2.82 -2.18 10.73
CA PRO A 392 -2.93 -0.96 11.56
C PRO A 392 -3.83 -1.11 12.80
N PHE A 393 -4.04 -2.31 13.32
CA PHE A 393 -4.93 -2.59 14.46
C PHE A 393 -4.18 -2.78 15.79
N HIS A 394 -2.88 -2.49 15.83
CA HIS A 394 -2.11 -2.43 17.08
C HIS A 394 -2.56 -1.24 17.95
N SER A 395 -2.13 -1.24 19.21
CA SER A 395 -2.33 -0.09 20.10
C SER A 395 -1.24 0.93 19.83
N PRO A 396 -1.56 2.20 19.53
CA PRO A 396 -0.54 3.16 19.13
C PRO A 396 0.36 3.57 20.31
N GLY A 397 1.67 3.61 20.06
CA GLY A 397 2.64 4.11 21.04
C GLY A 397 2.61 5.64 21.17
N LEU A 398 3.21 6.19 22.24
CA LEU A 398 3.27 7.65 22.44
C LEU A 398 3.97 8.40 21.30
N ALA A 399 5.02 7.79 20.71
CA ALA A 399 5.72 8.35 19.58
C ALA A 399 4.83 8.43 18.33
N GLU A 400 4.05 7.39 18.05
CA GLU A 400 3.07 7.41 16.95
C GLU A 400 1.95 8.43 17.19
N ILE A 401 1.40 8.49 18.40
CA ILE A 401 0.37 9.47 18.76
C ILE A 401 0.91 10.89 18.53
N ARG A 402 2.14 11.18 18.97
CA ARG A 402 2.79 12.47 18.73
C ARG A 402 3.03 12.74 17.24
N ALA A 403 3.47 11.74 16.48
CA ALA A 403 3.68 11.89 15.04
C ALA A 403 2.36 12.17 14.29
N LYS A 404 1.24 11.58 14.74
CA LYS A 404 -0.09 11.67 14.11
C LYS A 404 -0.89 12.91 14.53
N LEU A 405 -0.73 13.39 15.76
CA LEU A 405 -1.40 14.60 16.28
C LEU A 405 -0.53 15.87 16.21
N GLY A 406 0.80 15.72 16.25
CA GLY A 406 1.71 16.83 16.45
C GLY A 406 1.46 17.51 17.79
N LEU A 407 1.48 18.85 17.80
CA LEU A 407 1.21 19.66 18.97
C LEU A 407 -0.24 19.56 19.48
N HIS A 408 -1.16 19.01 18.69
CA HIS A 408 -2.54 18.73 19.14
C HIS A 408 -2.60 17.71 20.27
N VAL A 409 -1.55 16.90 20.47
CA VAL A 409 -1.44 15.96 21.59
C VAL A 409 -1.63 16.64 22.95
N LEU A 410 -1.28 17.93 23.08
CA LEU A 410 -1.44 18.70 24.30
C LEU A 410 -2.92 18.96 24.65
N TRP A 411 -3.78 19.05 23.63
CA TRP A 411 -5.19 19.39 23.81
C TRP A 411 -6.09 18.17 23.97
N VAL A 412 -5.68 17.01 23.46
CA VAL A 412 -6.50 15.77 23.50
C VAL A 412 -6.90 15.37 24.93
N PRO A 413 -5.99 15.32 25.93
CA PRO A 413 -6.38 15.03 27.30
C PRO A 413 -7.33 16.09 27.88
N VAL A 414 -7.06 17.37 27.61
CA VAL A 414 -7.85 18.50 28.11
C VAL A 414 -9.29 18.44 27.58
N VAL A 415 -9.46 18.30 26.26
CA VAL A 415 -10.79 18.22 25.65
C VAL A 415 -11.53 16.97 26.08
N THR A 416 -10.84 15.85 26.28
CA THR A 416 -11.46 14.59 26.70
C THR A 416 -11.99 14.68 28.13
N VAL A 417 -11.17 15.13 29.08
CA VAL A 417 -11.59 15.28 30.50
C VAL A 417 -12.70 16.31 30.61
N TRP A 418 -12.58 17.44 29.91
CA TRP A 418 -13.61 18.46 29.86
C TRP A 418 -14.91 17.92 29.25
N ALA A 419 -14.84 17.20 28.13
CA ALA A 419 -16.00 16.63 27.46
C ALA A 419 -16.70 15.57 28.32
N LEU A 420 -15.96 14.74 29.05
CA LEU A 420 -16.55 13.80 30.00
C LEU A 420 -17.26 14.55 31.13
N ALA A 421 -16.61 15.53 31.75
CA ALA A 421 -17.19 16.29 32.86
C ALA A 421 -18.43 17.09 32.43
N GLU A 422 -18.34 17.85 31.33
CA GLU A 422 -19.45 18.63 30.80
C GLU A 422 -20.52 17.72 30.19
N GLY A 423 -20.14 16.64 29.53
CA GLY A 423 -21.05 15.61 29.03
C GLY A 423 -21.86 14.95 30.15
N LEU A 424 -21.32 14.78 31.35
CA LEU A 424 -22.11 14.28 32.48
C LEU A 424 -22.94 15.37 33.17
N ARG A 425 -22.52 16.65 33.08
CA ARG A 425 -23.17 17.80 33.74
C ARG A 425 -24.21 18.53 32.88
N ASP A 426 -24.14 18.45 31.56
CA ASP A 426 -24.93 19.26 30.63
C ASP A 426 -26.42 18.93 30.74
N ARG A 427 -27.18 19.80 31.43
CA ARG A 427 -28.65 19.69 31.55
C ARG A 427 -29.40 20.48 30.48
N SER A 428 -28.71 21.08 29.49
CA SER A 428 -29.34 21.98 28.53
C SER A 428 -30.30 21.28 27.55
N GLY A 429 -30.34 19.94 27.55
CA GLY A 429 -31.16 19.13 26.63
C GLY A 429 -30.72 19.19 25.17
N ARG A 430 -29.61 19.89 24.87
CA ARG A 430 -29.02 19.97 23.53
C ARG A 430 -28.31 18.65 23.19
N ALA A 431 -28.15 18.40 21.89
CA ALA A 431 -27.34 17.29 21.37
C ALA A 431 -25.85 17.37 21.78
N SER A 432 -25.38 18.53 22.29
CA SER A 432 -24.02 18.75 22.74
C SER A 432 -23.52 17.66 23.67
N GLY A 433 -24.27 17.33 24.73
CA GLY A 433 -23.75 16.37 25.69
C GLY A 433 -23.72 14.93 25.20
N ALA A 434 -24.52 14.55 24.19
CA ALA A 434 -24.35 13.25 23.53
C ALA A 434 -23.03 13.20 22.75
N PHE A 435 -22.74 14.26 21.98
CA PHE A 435 -21.46 14.37 21.26
C PHE A 435 -20.25 14.42 22.20
N LEU A 436 -20.35 15.13 23.32
CA LEU A 436 -19.27 15.19 24.30
C LEU A 436 -18.95 13.82 24.91
N LEU A 437 -19.96 12.97 25.12
CA LEU A 437 -19.75 11.60 25.63
C LEU A 437 -19.13 10.66 24.58
N CYS A 438 -19.26 10.97 23.28
CA CYS A 438 -18.61 10.20 22.23
C CYS A 438 -17.09 10.38 22.22
N ILE A 439 -16.57 11.54 22.64
CA ILE A 439 -15.13 11.86 22.62
C ILE A 439 -14.30 10.88 23.46
N PRO A 440 -14.58 10.68 24.78
CA PRO A 440 -13.81 9.72 25.58
C PRO A 440 -13.97 8.28 25.08
N ALA A 441 -15.15 7.90 24.58
CA ALA A 441 -15.38 6.57 24.03
C ALA A 441 -14.52 6.31 22.79
N PHE A 442 -14.51 7.22 21.82
CA PHE A 442 -13.69 7.07 20.62
C PHE A 442 -12.19 7.25 20.88
N LEU A 443 -11.79 8.05 21.87
CA LEU A 443 -10.40 8.08 22.31
C LEU A 443 -9.96 6.72 22.85
N ALA A 444 -10.75 6.11 23.73
CA ALA A 444 -10.45 4.79 24.29
C ALA A 444 -10.32 3.73 23.19
N VAL A 445 -11.25 3.74 22.22
CA VAL A 445 -11.24 2.85 21.07
C VAL A 445 -10.02 3.09 20.16
N TRP A 446 -9.58 4.34 19.98
CA TRP A 446 -8.37 4.65 19.23
C TRP A 446 -7.09 4.17 19.95
N LEU A 447 -7.00 4.34 21.27
CA LEU A 447 -5.87 3.81 22.05
C LEU A 447 -5.84 2.28 22.06
N LEU A 448 -6.99 1.64 21.86
CA LEU A 448 -7.11 0.21 21.63
C LEU A 448 -6.71 -0.18 20.20
N ILE A 449 -7.09 0.60 19.18
CA ILE A 449 -6.91 0.26 17.77
C ILE A 449 -6.47 1.51 17.02
N GLU A 450 -5.21 1.54 16.59
CA GLU A 450 -4.58 2.68 15.91
C GLU A 450 -5.41 3.19 14.74
N ARG A 451 -5.90 2.28 13.88
CA ARG A 451 -6.74 2.59 12.71
C ARG A 451 -7.94 3.48 13.05
N LEU A 452 -8.46 3.42 14.27
CA LEU A 452 -9.67 4.16 14.66
C LEU A 452 -9.40 5.61 15.09
N GLY A 453 -8.16 6.07 14.98
CA GLY A 453 -7.81 7.46 15.17
C GLY A 453 -8.53 8.41 14.21
N VAL A 454 -8.74 8.00 12.96
CA VAL A 454 -9.51 8.80 11.99
C VAL A 454 -10.97 8.96 12.38
N VAL A 455 -11.53 8.05 13.18
CA VAL A 455 -12.89 8.16 13.72
C VAL A 455 -12.93 9.08 14.93
N PHE A 456 -11.91 9.02 15.80
CA PHE A 456 -11.80 9.93 16.94
C PHE A 456 -11.70 11.40 16.51
N LEU A 457 -10.96 11.69 15.44
CA LEU A 457 -10.61 13.04 15.03
C LEU A 457 -11.82 13.97 14.72
N PRO A 458 -12.88 13.54 13.99
CA PRO A 458 -14.14 14.28 13.85
C PRO A 458 -14.77 14.73 15.18
N PHE A 459 -14.84 13.83 16.16
CA PHE A 459 -15.45 14.13 17.46
C PHE A 459 -14.55 15.05 18.30
N ALA A 460 -13.24 14.82 18.26
CA ALA A 460 -12.25 15.71 18.86
C ALA A 460 -12.37 17.14 18.30
N ALA A 461 -12.51 17.29 16.98
CA ALA A 461 -12.71 18.59 16.33
C ALA A 461 -13.97 19.32 16.82
N ILE A 462 -15.10 18.62 16.96
CA ILE A 462 -16.34 19.17 17.52
C ILE A 462 -16.14 19.56 19.00
N GLY A 463 -15.48 18.70 19.79
CA GLY A 463 -15.14 18.98 21.19
C GLY A 463 -14.26 20.22 21.34
N MET A 464 -13.24 20.34 20.50
CA MET A 464 -12.32 21.48 20.46
C MET A 464 -13.06 22.78 20.12
N ALA A 465 -14.00 22.74 19.16
CA ALA A 465 -14.85 23.89 18.85
C ALA A 465 -15.71 24.32 20.05
N LEU A 466 -16.30 23.37 20.77
CA LEU A 466 -17.12 23.69 21.94
C LEU A 466 -16.28 24.20 23.12
N LEU A 467 -15.10 23.62 23.34
CA LEU A 467 -14.15 24.07 24.36
C LEU A 467 -13.67 25.50 24.07
N ALA A 468 -13.30 25.78 22.82
CA ALA A 468 -12.88 27.12 22.40
C ALA A 468 -14.00 28.16 22.60
N ASP A 469 -15.25 27.81 22.29
CA ASP A 469 -16.39 28.71 22.51
C ASP A 469 -16.58 29.03 24.01
N ARG A 470 -16.48 28.01 24.86
CA ARG A 470 -16.55 28.19 26.33
C ARG A 470 -15.40 29.04 26.86
N ALA A 471 -14.20 28.83 26.36
CA ALA A 471 -13.04 29.64 26.72
C ALA A 471 -13.28 31.12 26.37
N VAL A 472 -13.77 31.42 25.16
CA VAL A 472 -14.10 32.78 24.72
C VAL A 472 -15.17 33.42 25.60
N LEU A 473 -16.25 32.70 25.92
CA LEU A 473 -17.31 33.19 26.80
C LEU A 473 -16.79 33.45 28.23
N TRP A 474 -15.90 32.59 28.72
CA TRP A 474 -15.27 32.74 30.03
C TRP A 474 -14.38 33.99 30.09
N VAL A 475 -13.57 34.26 29.06
CA VAL A 475 -12.74 35.48 28.96
C VAL A 475 -13.62 36.74 28.97
N ARG A 476 -14.74 36.72 28.24
CA ARG A 476 -15.67 37.86 28.18
C ARG A 476 -16.46 38.09 29.47
N GLY A 477 -16.68 37.04 30.26
CA GLY A 477 -17.54 37.08 31.46
C GLY A 477 -16.83 37.46 32.76
N ARG A 478 -15.50 37.28 32.86
CA ARG A 478 -14.73 37.72 34.04
C ARG A 478 -14.16 39.12 33.79
N GLY A 479 -14.31 40.01 34.77
CA GLY A 479 -13.58 41.27 34.82
C GLY A 479 -12.05 41.07 34.76
N PRO A 480 -11.23 42.13 34.79
CA PRO A 480 -9.83 42.16 34.34
C PRO A 480 -8.81 41.20 35.02
N GLY A 481 -9.20 40.33 35.96
CA GLY A 481 -8.30 39.55 36.83
C GLY A 481 -7.55 38.36 36.19
N PRO A 482 -8.16 37.47 35.38
CA PRO A 482 -7.44 36.34 34.76
C PRO A 482 -7.31 36.42 33.23
N VAL A 483 -7.45 37.63 32.66
CA VAL A 483 -7.38 37.85 31.20
C VAL A 483 -6.07 37.35 30.57
N PRO A 484 -4.87 37.51 31.18
CA PRO A 484 -3.62 37.09 30.55
C PRO A 484 -3.51 35.57 30.31
N ALA A 485 -3.89 34.75 31.29
CA ALA A 485 -3.83 33.29 31.16
C ALA A 485 -4.85 32.77 30.13
N ALA A 486 -6.04 33.39 30.08
CA ALA A 486 -7.08 33.06 29.12
C ALA A 486 -6.67 33.40 27.67
N VAL A 487 -6.06 34.57 27.49
CA VAL A 487 -5.51 35.03 26.22
C VAL A 487 -4.35 34.14 25.78
N LEU A 488 -3.47 33.74 26.71
CA LEU A 488 -2.37 32.82 26.40
C LEU A 488 -2.89 31.45 25.95
N VAL A 489 -3.84 30.86 26.67
CA VAL A 489 -4.46 29.57 26.28
C VAL A 489 -5.11 29.68 24.91
N ALA A 490 -5.85 30.76 24.65
CA ALA A 490 -6.44 31.02 23.33
C ALA A 490 -5.37 31.21 22.24
N ALA A 491 -4.28 31.92 22.52
CA ALA A 491 -3.19 32.14 21.58
C ALA A 491 -2.46 30.84 21.25
N VAL A 492 -2.15 30.01 22.25
CA VAL A 492 -1.53 28.68 22.04
C VAL A 492 -2.47 27.79 21.24
N PHE A 493 -3.76 27.80 21.55
CA PHE A 493 -4.78 27.04 20.81
C PHE A 493 -4.85 27.47 19.33
N LEU A 494 -4.78 28.77 19.06
CA LEU A 494 -4.75 29.32 17.70
C LEU A 494 -3.43 29.05 16.95
N ALA A 495 -2.30 29.04 17.67
CA ALA A 495 -0.99 28.78 17.11
C ALA A 495 -0.79 27.29 16.76
N THR A 496 -1.44 26.38 17.48
CA THR A 496 -1.23 24.92 17.35
C THR A 496 -1.47 24.43 15.91
N PRO A 497 -2.61 24.75 15.23
CA PRO A 497 -2.79 24.37 13.82
C PRO A 497 -1.70 24.91 12.88
N VAL A 498 -1.26 26.16 13.08
CA VAL A 498 -0.25 26.81 12.25
C VAL A 498 1.11 26.14 12.41
N LEU A 499 1.50 25.86 13.66
CA LEU A 499 2.75 25.17 13.97
C LEU A 499 2.74 23.72 13.47
N ASN A 500 1.60 23.04 13.54
CA ASN A 500 1.45 21.70 12.97
C ASN A 500 1.54 21.69 11.44
N LEU A 501 1.03 22.72 10.77
CA LEU A 501 1.22 22.89 9.32
C LEU A 501 2.70 23.04 8.97
N GLY A 502 3.47 23.84 9.72
CA GLY A 502 4.90 24.06 9.50
C GLY A 502 5.79 22.87 9.88
N GLY A 503 5.41 22.11 10.92
CA GLY A 503 6.16 20.94 11.38
C GLY A 503 5.69 19.65 10.72
N ASN A 504 4.60 19.08 11.24
CA ASN A 504 4.12 17.75 10.86
C ASN A 504 3.68 17.62 9.40
N LEU A 505 3.13 18.68 8.81
CA LEU A 505 2.73 18.71 7.39
C LEU A 505 3.79 19.37 6.49
N GLY A 506 4.93 19.81 7.04
CA GLY A 506 5.98 20.50 6.29
C GLY A 506 6.49 19.69 5.10
N ASN A 507 6.67 18.38 5.27
CA ASN A 507 7.07 17.48 4.19
C ASN A 507 6.03 17.40 3.07
N LEU A 508 4.73 17.36 3.40
CA LEU A 508 3.67 17.33 2.40
C LEU A 508 3.55 18.66 1.66
N ILE A 509 3.77 19.78 2.36
CA ILE A 509 3.80 21.12 1.74
C ILE A 509 4.99 21.23 0.78
N ALA A 510 6.17 20.72 1.18
CA ALA A 510 7.34 20.67 0.31
C ALA A 510 7.07 19.82 -0.94
N VAL A 511 6.55 18.60 -0.76
CA VAL A 511 6.11 17.71 -1.84
C VAL A 511 5.13 18.40 -2.79
N SER A 512 4.11 19.08 -2.26
CA SER A 512 3.13 19.82 -3.06
C SER A 512 3.75 20.99 -3.82
N ARG A 513 4.66 21.73 -3.21
CA ARG A 513 5.39 22.82 -3.87
C ARG A 513 6.27 22.30 -4.99
N ASP A 514 7.04 21.24 -4.72
CA ASP A 514 8.01 20.68 -5.65
C ASP A 514 7.30 20.04 -6.85
N LEU A 515 6.18 19.33 -6.62
CA LEU A 515 5.32 18.80 -7.70
C LEU A 515 4.83 19.92 -8.62
N ARG A 516 4.34 21.04 -8.05
CA ARG A 516 3.85 22.18 -8.84
C ARG A 516 4.96 22.91 -9.59
N ALA A 517 6.18 22.85 -9.09
CA ALA A 517 7.36 23.36 -9.78
C ALA A 517 7.83 22.42 -10.91
N GLY A 518 7.17 21.28 -11.12
CA GLY A 518 7.61 20.25 -12.05
C GLY A 518 8.89 19.54 -11.61
N SER A 519 9.27 19.68 -10.34
CA SER A 519 10.44 19.02 -9.78
C SER A 519 10.14 17.53 -9.52
N PRO A 520 11.10 16.63 -9.74
CA PRO A 520 10.95 15.22 -9.36
C PRO A 520 10.68 15.12 -7.85
N VAL A 521 9.56 14.51 -7.48
CA VAL A 521 9.19 14.37 -6.07
C VAL A 521 9.40 12.93 -5.61
N LYS A 522 10.36 12.73 -4.70
CA LYS A 522 10.54 11.46 -3.99
C LYS A 522 10.03 11.61 -2.56
N LEU A 523 9.03 10.81 -2.19
CA LEU A 523 8.58 10.67 -0.82
C LEU A 523 9.61 9.81 -0.07
N GLY A 524 9.75 10.01 1.23
CA GLY A 524 10.73 9.26 2.02
C GLY A 524 10.52 7.75 1.93
N ALA A 525 11.61 7.02 1.73
CA ALA A 525 11.67 5.57 1.65
C ALA A 525 11.27 4.93 2.98
N THR A 526 10.12 4.26 3.02
CA THR A 526 9.85 3.25 4.06
C THR A 526 9.33 1.92 3.49
N ASP A 527 8.82 1.90 2.25
CA ASP A 527 8.46 0.66 1.53
C ASP A 527 8.71 0.74 -0.01
N GLN A 528 9.36 1.82 -0.46
CA GLN A 528 9.59 2.13 -1.88
C GLN A 528 10.39 1.05 -2.61
N ASP A 529 11.28 0.35 -1.90
CA ASP A 529 12.16 -0.67 -2.48
C ASP A 529 11.37 -1.85 -3.07
N THR A 530 10.16 -2.11 -2.60
CA THR A 530 9.38 -3.28 -3.03
C THR A 530 8.56 -3.05 -4.31
N TRP A 531 8.38 -1.80 -4.76
CA TRP A 531 7.46 -1.51 -5.86
C TRP A 531 8.02 -1.97 -7.21
N ILE A 532 9.33 -1.83 -7.41
CA ILE A 532 10.03 -2.35 -8.60
C ILE A 532 9.84 -3.87 -8.67
N ASP A 533 10.09 -4.56 -7.56
CA ASP A 533 9.90 -6.01 -7.48
C ASP A 533 8.44 -6.44 -7.75
N ARG A 534 7.45 -5.65 -7.29
CA ARG A 534 6.04 -5.92 -7.60
C ARG A 534 5.73 -5.74 -9.07
N ALA A 535 6.19 -4.64 -9.67
CA ALA A 535 5.96 -4.37 -11.09
C ALA A 535 6.62 -5.44 -11.97
N GLU A 536 7.83 -5.88 -11.62
CA GLU A 536 8.49 -7.02 -12.28
C GLU A 536 7.68 -8.30 -12.13
N LEU A 537 7.24 -8.63 -10.91
CA LEU A 537 6.40 -9.81 -10.65
C LEU A 537 5.14 -9.78 -11.51
N PHE A 538 4.39 -8.67 -11.53
CA PHE A 538 3.15 -8.58 -12.29
C PHE A 538 3.39 -8.66 -13.80
N ARG A 539 4.43 -8.00 -14.32
CA ARG A 539 4.82 -8.14 -15.73
C ARG A 539 5.17 -9.58 -16.09
N TRP A 540 5.91 -10.28 -15.23
CA TRP A 540 6.22 -11.68 -15.45
C TRP A 540 4.94 -12.51 -15.44
N ILE A 541 4.10 -12.41 -14.41
CA ILE A 541 2.84 -13.17 -14.33
C ILE A 541 1.98 -12.98 -15.59
N THR A 542 1.75 -11.73 -16.01
CA THR A 542 0.91 -11.44 -17.17
C THR A 542 1.48 -12.02 -18.47
N SER A 543 2.80 -11.99 -18.65
CA SER A 543 3.45 -12.43 -19.89
C SER A 543 3.88 -13.90 -19.91
N ALA A 544 4.03 -14.52 -18.75
CA ALA A 544 4.64 -15.83 -18.61
C ALA A 544 3.67 -16.92 -18.13
N THR A 545 2.47 -16.58 -17.67
CA THR A 545 1.47 -17.56 -17.19
C THR A 545 0.17 -17.48 -17.99
N PRO A 546 -0.57 -18.59 -18.17
CA PRO A 546 -1.84 -18.60 -18.89
C PRO A 546 -2.85 -17.55 -18.41
N GLY A 547 -3.57 -16.94 -19.35
CA GLY A 547 -4.59 -15.91 -19.09
C GLY A 547 -4.44 -14.67 -19.99
N PRO A 548 -5.22 -13.61 -19.74
CA PRO A 548 -5.13 -12.35 -20.47
C PRO A 548 -3.69 -11.81 -20.48
N GLY A 549 -3.22 -11.36 -21.65
CA GLY A 549 -1.88 -10.81 -21.88
C GLY A 549 -0.77 -11.83 -22.16
N ALA A 550 -1.03 -13.13 -22.06
CA ALA A 550 -0.04 -14.18 -22.32
C ALA A 550 0.05 -14.57 -23.81
N PRO A 551 1.25 -14.85 -24.36
CA PRO A 551 1.41 -15.42 -25.69
C PRO A 551 0.70 -16.79 -25.79
N GLY A 552 -0.33 -16.89 -26.63
CA GLY A 552 -1.10 -18.13 -26.83
C GLY A 552 -2.46 -18.18 -26.13
N GLY A 553 -2.78 -17.22 -25.25
CA GLY A 553 -4.05 -17.23 -24.51
C GLY A 553 -4.21 -18.47 -23.62
N GLY A 554 -5.43 -18.75 -23.17
CA GLY A 554 -5.76 -19.90 -22.33
C GLY A 554 -6.59 -19.53 -21.10
N GLU A 555 -7.00 -20.55 -20.35
CA GLU A 555 -7.66 -20.35 -19.06
C GLU A 555 -6.70 -19.65 -18.09
N PRO A 556 -7.14 -18.60 -17.38
CA PRO A 556 -6.28 -17.86 -16.46
C PRO A 556 -5.78 -18.76 -15.32
N ALA A 557 -4.46 -18.81 -15.13
CA ALA A 557 -3.86 -19.57 -14.05
C ALA A 557 -4.20 -18.97 -12.67
N ALA A 558 -4.51 -19.81 -11.70
CA ALA A 558 -4.87 -19.38 -10.35
C ALA A 558 -3.67 -19.29 -9.40
N PHE A 559 -3.68 -18.28 -8.53
CA PHE A 559 -2.57 -17.99 -7.61
C PHE A 559 -2.99 -18.10 -6.15
N LEU A 560 -2.21 -18.89 -5.40
CA LEU A 560 -2.18 -18.91 -3.95
C LEU A 560 -1.10 -17.93 -3.47
N ALA A 561 -1.49 -16.83 -2.86
CA ALA A 561 -0.57 -15.80 -2.37
C ALA A 561 -1.07 -15.24 -1.03
N LYS A 562 -0.20 -14.55 -0.29
CA LYS A 562 -0.63 -13.81 0.90
C LYS A 562 -1.73 -12.82 0.55
N VAL A 563 -2.72 -12.73 1.43
CA VAL A 563 -3.89 -11.84 1.38
C VAL A 563 -3.59 -10.37 1.02
N GLY A 564 -2.41 -9.82 1.34
CA GLY A 564 -2.02 -8.46 0.93
C GLY A 564 -1.62 -8.33 -0.54
N LEU A 565 -1.08 -9.40 -1.15
CA LEU A 565 -0.64 -9.45 -2.54
C LEU A 565 -1.77 -9.91 -3.48
N SER A 566 -2.63 -10.83 -3.04
CA SER A 566 -3.64 -11.43 -3.91
C SER A 566 -4.56 -10.42 -4.62
N PRO A 567 -5.12 -9.38 -3.96
CA PRO A 567 -5.92 -8.38 -4.65
C PRO A 567 -5.17 -7.63 -5.76
N GLN A 568 -3.84 -7.52 -5.66
CA GLN A 568 -3.00 -6.89 -6.68
C GLN A 568 -2.80 -7.82 -7.88
N LEU A 569 -2.65 -9.13 -7.67
CA LEU A 569 -2.62 -10.12 -8.75
C LEU A 569 -3.93 -10.09 -9.54
N LEU A 570 -5.05 -10.01 -8.82
CA LEU A 570 -6.37 -9.91 -9.44
C LEU A 570 -6.55 -8.61 -10.26
N LEU A 571 -6.10 -7.47 -9.73
CA LEU A 571 -6.22 -6.16 -10.39
C LEU A 571 -5.24 -5.99 -11.56
N TYR A 572 -3.96 -6.26 -11.33
CA TYR A 572 -2.87 -5.86 -12.24
C TYR A 572 -2.40 -6.95 -13.18
N ALA A 573 -2.59 -8.22 -12.79
CA ALA A 573 -2.22 -9.36 -13.61
C ALA A 573 -3.43 -10.12 -14.16
N GLU A 574 -4.65 -9.75 -13.77
CA GLU A 574 -5.89 -10.41 -14.18
C GLU A 574 -5.83 -11.94 -14.01
N ARG A 575 -5.36 -12.36 -12.83
CA ARG A 575 -5.29 -13.77 -12.44
C ARG A 575 -6.25 -14.08 -11.28
N PRO A 576 -6.99 -15.19 -11.34
CA PRO A 576 -7.76 -15.69 -10.21
C PRO A 576 -6.89 -15.86 -8.97
N VAL A 577 -7.46 -15.56 -7.80
CA VAL A 577 -6.76 -15.71 -6.53
C VAL A 577 -7.54 -16.55 -5.54
N VAL A 578 -6.81 -17.47 -4.90
CA VAL A 578 -7.35 -18.40 -3.91
C VAL A 578 -7.65 -17.71 -2.59
N LEU A 579 -6.82 -16.71 -2.23
CA LEU A 579 -6.97 -15.91 -1.02
C LEU A 579 -7.26 -14.45 -1.36
N ASN A 580 -7.95 -13.71 -0.48
CA ASN A 580 -8.21 -12.28 -0.66
C ASN A 580 -8.08 -11.50 0.68
N SER A 581 -8.12 -10.16 0.61
CA SER A 581 -7.90 -9.27 1.77
C SER A 581 -9.16 -8.94 2.60
N GLN A 582 -10.31 -9.53 2.29
CA GLN A 582 -11.59 -9.22 2.94
C GLN A 582 -11.74 -10.08 4.21
N PHE A 583 -10.93 -9.79 5.22
CA PHE A 583 -10.86 -10.56 6.47
C PHE A 583 -12.16 -10.64 7.25
N GLU A 584 -13.17 -9.84 6.92
CA GLU A 584 -14.48 -9.93 7.54
C GLU A 584 -15.18 -11.27 7.22
N ASN A 585 -14.88 -11.88 6.08
CA ASN A 585 -15.41 -13.20 5.73
C ASN A 585 -14.70 -14.29 6.57
N ARG A 586 -15.48 -15.12 7.27
CA ARG A 586 -14.97 -16.19 8.13
C ARG A 586 -14.29 -17.33 7.37
N GLU A 587 -14.81 -17.67 6.21
CA GLU A 587 -14.28 -18.73 5.35
C GLU A 587 -12.88 -18.37 4.85
N ILE A 588 -12.66 -17.13 4.40
CA ILE A 588 -11.32 -16.71 3.98
C ILE A 588 -10.32 -16.68 5.15
N ARG A 589 -10.76 -16.30 6.37
CA ARG A 589 -9.90 -16.40 7.57
C ARG A 589 -9.48 -17.84 7.85
N ARG A 590 -10.41 -18.81 7.74
CA ARG A 590 -10.11 -20.24 7.91
C ARG A 590 -9.16 -20.76 6.83
N ARG A 591 -9.41 -20.44 5.56
CA ARG A 591 -8.51 -20.81 4.46
C ARG A 591 -7.12 -20.23 4.66
N TYR A 592 -7.03 -18.99 5.11
CA TYR A 592 -5.74 -18.35 5.38
C TYR A 592 -5.04 -18.94 6.61
N GLU A 593 -5.76 -19.29 7.67
CA GLU A 593 -5.22 -20.01 8.82
C GLU A 593 -4.64 -21.37 8.41
N ALA A 594 -5.40 -22.13 7.62
CA ALA A 594 -4.97 -23.43 7.10
C ALA A 594 -3.72 -23.28 6.23
N PHE A 595 -3.73 -22.34 5.27
CA PHE A 595 -2.58 -22.04 4.44
C PHE A 595 -1.34 -21.72 5.26
N LEU A 596 -1.44 -20.81 6.25
CA LEU A 596 -0.30 -20.43 7.08
C LEU A 596 0.22 -21.60 7.93
N LYS A 597 -0.67 -22.39 8.54
CA LYS A 597 -0.27 -23.59 9.31
C LYS A 597 0.45 -24.61 8.44
N LEU A 598 -0.02 -24.83 7.22
CA LEU A 598 0.62 -25.75 6.27
C LEU A 598 1.97 -25.18 5.78
N LEU A 599 2.03 -23.89 5.46
CA LEU A 599 3.24 -23.22 5.01
C LEU A 599 4.36 -23.28 6.05
N PHE A 600 4.05 -23.15 7.34
CA PHE A 600 5.03 -23.29 8.43
C PHE A 600 5.09 -24.71 9.02
N GLY A 601 4.38 -25.67 8.41
CA GLY A 601 4.49 -27.09 8.70
C GLY A 601 5.69 -27.74 8.01
N ARG A 602 5.83 -29.06 8.17
CA ARG A 602 6.88 -29.87 7.52
C ARG A 602 6.34 -30.80 6.40
N ASP A 603 5.02 -30.93 6.30
CA ASP A 603 4.35 -31.87 5.39
C ASP A 603 4.07 -31.23 4.03
N GLU A 604 4.96 -31.49 3.07
CA GLU A 604 4.87 -30.98 1.70
C GLU A 604 3.61 -31.47 0.99
N GLU A 605 3.19 -32.72 1.23
CA GLU A 605 2.03 -33.33 0.58
C GLU A 605 0.74 -32.65 1.05
N ALA A 606 0.65 -32.30 2.34
CA ALA A 606 -0.51 -31.60 2.88
C ALA A 606 -0.67 -30.18 2.30
N LEU A 607 0.42 -29.42 2.13
CA LEU A 607 0.36 -28.11 1.47
C LEU A 607 0.03 -28.25 -0.02
N TRP A 608 0.59 -29.25 -0.68
CA TRP A 608 0.31 -29.56 -2.08
C TRP A 608 -1.16 -29.91 -2.29
N SER A 609 -1.72 -30.84 -1.49
CA SER A 609 -3.14 -31.19 -1.53
C SER A 609 -4.03 -29.97 -1.31
N PHE A 610 -3.71 -29.13 -0.33
CA PHE A 610 -4.46 -27.88 -0.10
C PHE A 610 -4.42 -26.94 -1.32
N ALA A 611 -3.28 -26.82 -1.99
CA ALA A 611 -3.15 -26.00 -3.18
C ALA A 611 -3.95 -26.59 -4.36
N THR A 612 -3.87 -27.91 -4.59
CA THR A 612 -4.60 -28.58 -5.68
C THR A 612 -6.11 -28.65 -5.44
N ASP A 613 -6.56 -28.82 -4.19
CA ASP A 613 -7.98 -28.82 -3.83
C ASP A 613 -8.64 -27.44 -4.07
N LEU A 614 -7.82 -26.40 -4.13
CA LEU A 614 -8.22 -25.02 -4.42
C LEU A 614 -7.79 -24.59 -5.84
N ASP A 615 -7.51 -25.54 -6.72
CA ASP A 615 -7.14 -25.34 -8.12
C ASP A 615 -5.99 -24.33 -8.31
N ALA A 616 -5.06 -24.22 -7.36
CA ALA A 616 -3.95 -23.28 -7.45
C ALA A 616 -2.86 -23.81 -8.36
N ASP A 617 -2.57 -23.10 -9.46
CA ASP A 617 -1.43 -23.41 -10.33
C ASP A 617 -0.10 -22.90 -9.75
N PHE A 618 -0.13 -21.77 -9.03
CA PHE A 618 1.08 -21.10 -8.55
C PHE A 618 0.96 -20.69 -7.08
N LEU A 619 2.06 -20.82 -6.34
CA LEU A 619 2.25 -20.30 -4.99
C LEU A 619 3.22 -19.12 -5.01
N VAL A 620 2.83 -17.97 -4.45
CA VAL A 620 3.73 -16.80 -4.31
C VAL A 620 4.14 -16.62 -2.86
N THR A 621 5.44 -16.57 -2.64
CA THR A 621 6.07 -16.28 -1.35
C THR A 621 6.84 -14.95 -1.42
N ASP A 622 7.00 -14.30 -0.28
CA ASP A 622 7.86 -13.12 -0.14
C ASP A 622 9.02 -13.41 0.80
N ARG A 623 10.10 -12.64 0.67
CA ARG A 623 11.34 -12.84 1.44
C ARG A 623 11.15 -12.76 2.95
N TYR A 624 10.07 -12.13 3.43
CA TYR A 624 9.78 -12.03 4.86
C TYR A 624 9.08 -13.26 5.42
N VAL A 625 8.66 -14.22 4.58
CA VAL A 625 8.11 -15.51 5.04
C VAL A 625 9.12 -16.24 5.94
N ALA A 626 10.37 -16.38 5.50
CA ALA A 626 11.45 -16.97 6.31
C ALA A 626 12.40 -15.90 6.89
N GLY A 627 12.29 -14.66 6.44
CA GLY A 627 13.15 -13.56 6.88
C GLY A 627 12.68 -12.80 8.11
N ASN A 628 11.57 -13.15 8.78
CA ASN A 628 11.04 -12.43 9.94
C ASN A 628 10.43 -13.38 11.00
N ASP A 629 10.74 -13.12 12.27
CA ASP A 629 10.37 -13.91 13.45
C ASP A 629 9.58 -13.11 14.50
N GLY A 630 9.34 -11.80 14.26
CA GLY A 630 8.61 -10.96 15.20
C GLY A 630 7.11 -11.30 15.30
N THR A 631 6.40 -10.66 16.24
CA THR A 631 4.96 -10.87 16.48
C THR A 631 4.05 -10.40 15.32
N GLY A 632 4.61 -9.71 14.32
CA GLY A 632 3.95 -9.36 13.06
C GLY A 632 4.26 -10.31 11.89
N SER A 633 5.07 -11.35 12.10
CA SER A 633 5.48 -12.29 11.05
C SER A 633 4.36 -13.27 10.68
N SER A 634 4.43 -13.82 9.47
CA SER A 634 3.51 -14.89 9.05
C SER A 634 3.67 -16.16 9.89
N ALA A 635 4.87 -16.43 10.43
CA ALA A 635 5.12 -17.54 11.35
C ALA A 635 4.33 -17.38 12.65
N TYR A 636 4.37 -16.18 13.25
CA TYR A 636 3.58 -15.87 14.44
C TYR A 636 2.08 -16.05 14.16
N LEU A 637 1.59 -15.57 13.01
CA LEU A 637 0.19 -15.76 12.62
C LEU A 637 -0.18 -17.25 12.50
N ALA A 638 0.71 -18.07 11.96
CA ALA A 638 0.56 -19.53 11.85
C ALA A 638 0.52 -20.25 13.22
N GLY A 639 0.92 -19.57 14.30
CA GLY A 639 1.01 -20.18 15.64
C GLY A 639 2.42 -20.63 16.02
N HIS A 640 3.44 -20.25 15.24
CA HIS A 640 4.83 -20.54 15.54
C HIS A 640 5.49 -19.34 16.21
N GLY A 641 5.83 -19.50 17.49
CA GLY A 641 6.66 -18.55 18.24
C GLY A 641 8.12 -18.99 18.22
N GLY A 642 9.05 -18.04 18.12
CA GLY A 642 10.48 -18.31 18.18
C GLY A 642 11.14 -18.52 16.82
N ARG A 643 12.21 -19.32 16.80
CA ARG A 643 13.09 -19.53 15.65
C ARG A 643 12.44 -20.43 14.61
N LEU A 644 12.80 -20.22 13.35
CA LEU A 644 12.26 -21.00 12.23
C LEU A 644 13.17 -22.20 11.95
N ASP A 645 12.59 -23.39 11.93
CA ASP A 645 13.29 -24.65 11.67
C ASP A 645 13.48 -24.87 10.16
N THR A 646 14.64 -25.34 9.73
CA THR A 646 14.97 -25.55 8.31
C THR A 646 14.16 -26.65 7.65
N GLY A 647 13.48 -27.50 8.42
CA GLY A 647 12.52 -28.47 7.92
C GLY A 647 11.15 -27.88 7.58
N MET A 648 10.83 -26.67 8.05
CA MET A 648 9.57 -26.00 7.70
C MET A 648 9.51 -25.70 6.20
N LEU A 649 8.35 -25.89 5.57
CA LEU A 649 8.18 -25.67 4.13
C LEU A 649 8.48 -24.23 3.73
N ALA A 650 8.04 -23.25 4.53
CA ALA A 650 8.38 -21.84 4.38
C ALA A 650 9.90 -21.62 4.23
N VAL A 651 10.69 -22.31 5.06
CA VAL A 651 12.16 -22.17 5.08
C VAL A 651 12.78 -22.97 3.93
N ARG A 652 12.29 -24.18 3.63
CA ARG A 652 12.73 -24.97 2.47
C ARG A 652 12.45 -24.25 1.16
N MET A 653 11.26 -23.70 0.97
CA MET A 653 10.91 -22.88 -0.20
C MET A 653 11.81 -21.66 -0.35
N HIS A 654 12.34 -21.13 0.76
CA HIS A 654 13.25 -19.98 0.76
C HIS A 654 14.69 -20.38 0.47
N LEU A 655 15.23 -21.37 1.20
CA LEU A 655 16.66 -21.72 1.22
C LEU A 655 17.01 -22.90 0.31
N ASP A 656 16.14 -23.90 0.19
CA ASP A 656 16.40 -25.11 -0.60
C ASP A 656 15.14 -25.53 -1.37
N PRO A 657 14.67 -24.70 -2.32
CA PRO A 657 13.46 -25.00 -3.08
C PRO A 657 13.66 -26.23 -4.00
N GLY A 658 14.90 -26.60 -4.32
CA GLY A 658 15.22 -27.80 -5.10
C GLY A 658 14.94 -29.11 -4.37
N SER A 659 14.86 -29.08 -3.03
CA SER A 659 14.46 -30.24 -2.23
C SER A 659 12.97 -30.59 -2.35
N LEU A 660 12.14 -29.72 -2.92
CA LEU A 660 10.69 -29.89 -3.01
C LEU A 660 10.33 -30.67 -4.29
N SER A 661 9.47 -31.66 -4.16
CA SER A 661 9.01 -32.54 -5.26
C SER A 661 7.65 -32.13 -5.85
N ARG A 662 6.89 -31.32 -5.10
CA ARG A 662 5.54 -30.84 -5.40
C ARG A 662 5.51 -29.37 -5.79
N PHE A 663 6.56 -28.63 -5.46
CA PHE A 663 6.70 -27.21 -5.77
C PHE A 663 8.01 -26.98 -6.51
N ARG A 664 7.98 -26.18 -7.57
CA ARG A 664 9.18 -25.85 -8.36
C ARG A 664 9.28 -24.33 -8.55
N PRO A 665 10.40 -23.68 -8.18
CA PRO A 665 10.57 -22.26 -8.43
C PRO A 665 10.54 -21.99 -9.94
N VAL A 666 9.80 -20.96 -10.35
CA VAL A 666 9.67 -20.55 -11.77
C VAL A 666 9.98 -19.07 -11.98
N PHE A 667 10.00 -18.27 -10.92
CA PHE A 667 10.37 -16.86 -10.92
C PHE A 667 10.84 -16.44 -9.53
N ASP A 668 11.87 -15.61 -9.49
CA ASP A 668 12.43 -14.94 -8.32
C ASP A 668 12.85 -13.51 -8.70
N ASN A 669 12.60 -12.57 -7.79
CA ASN A 669 13.31 -11.29 -7.76
C ASN A 669 13.76 -10.95 -6.34
N ALA A 670 14.11 -9.68 -6.06
CA ALA A 670 14.67 -9.32 -4.76
C ALA A 670 13.68 -9.43 -3.59
N TYR A 671 12.40 -9.64 -3.88
CA TYR A 671 11.35 -9.69 -2.87
C TYR A 671 10.43 -10.90 -2.96
N PHE A 672 10.10 -11.37 -4.16
CA PHE A 672 9.13 -12.43 -4.40
C PHE A 672 9.76 -13.67 -5.03
N ARG A 673 9.20 -14.83 -4.69
CA ARG A 673 9.44 -16.12 -5.33
C ARG A 673 8.10 -16.74 -5.70
N VAL A 674 7.97 -17.17 -6.95
CA VAL A 674 6.81 -17.91 -7.46
C VAL A 674 7.20 -19.37 -7.66
N LEU A 675 6.44 -20.27 -7.08
CA LEU A 675 6.58 -21.70 -7.24
C LEU A 675 5.40 -22.23 -8.04
N ALA A 676 5.66 -22.97 -9.11
CA ALA A 676 4.66 -23.79 -9.78
C ALA A 676 4.23 -24.92 -8.84
N VAL A 677 2.93 -25.17 -8.77
CA VAL A 677 2.32 -26.27 -8.03
C VAL A 677 2.16 -27.45 -8.99
N ARG A 678 2.67 -28.63 -8.63
CA ARG A 678 2.53 -29.82 -9.46
C ARG A 678 1.05 -30.21 -9.54
N ARG A 679 0.54 -30.57 -10.72
CA ARG A 679 -0.84 -31.02 -10.88
C ARG A 679 -1.02 -32.46 -10.42
N SER A 680 -2.26 -32.86 -10.16
CA SER A 680 -2.63 -34.22 -9.75
C SER A 680 -2.26 -35.29 -10.79
N ASP A 681 -2.23 -34.92 -12.07
CA ASP A 681 -1.74 -35.76 -13.18
C ASP A 681 -0.20 -35.87 -13.25
N GLY A 682 0.51 -35.19 -12.35
CA GLY A 682 1.96 -35.16 -12.26
C GLY A 682 2.64 -34.13 -13.17
N SER A 683 1.89 -33.42 -14.02
CA SER A 683 2.39 -32.35 -14.88
C SER A 683 2.66 -31.05 -14.11
N TRP A 684 3.40 -30.13 -14.72
CA TRP A 684 3.59 -28.78 -14.20
C TRP A 684 2.76 -27.79 -15.01
N PRO A 685 2.21 -26.72 -14.41
CA PRO A 685 1.59 -25.64 -15.15
C PRO A 685 2.60 -25.01 -16.11
N SER A 686 2.10 -24.60 -17.28
CA SER A 686 2.91 -23.89 -18.26
C SER A 686 3.29 -22.53 -17.67
N ALA A 687 4.59 -22.29 -17.54
CA ALA A 687 5.14 -20.99 -17.20
C ALA A 687 6.44 -20.79 -17.96
N LEU A 688 6.65 -19.59 -18.49
CA LEU A 688 7.96 -19.23 -19.00
C LEU A 688 8.89 -18.97 -17.79
N PRO A 689 10.08 -19.58 -17.73
CA PRO A 689 11.08 -19.26 -16.72
C PRO A 689 11.32 -17.75 -16.59
N GLY A 690 11.30 -17.25 -15.36
CA GLY A 690 11.62 -15.86 -15.03
C GLY A 690 13.07 -15.67 -14.61
N THR A 691 13.42 -14.45 -14.17
CA THR A 691 14.62 -14.21 -13.35
C THR A 691 14.58 -15.20 -12.17
N MET A 692 15.71 -15.86 -11.86
CA MET A 692 15.73 -17.01 -10.93
C MET A 692 16.71 -16.85 -9.77
N HIS A 693 17.24 -15.66 -9.54
CA HIS A 693 18.19 -15.52 -8.43
C HIS A 693 18.28 -14.12 -7.84
N SER A 694 17.97 -14.05 -6.54
CA SER A 694 18.32 -12.92 -5.68
C SER A 694 19.20 -13.36 -4.50
N ALA A 695 20.10 -12.46 -4.05
CA ALA A 695 20.88 -12.66 -2.83
C ALA A 695 19.99 -12.93 -1.59
N TRP A 696 18.75 -12.43 -1.59
CA TRP A 696 17.77 -12.70 -0.54
C TRP A 696 17.36 -14.17 -0.42
N TRP A 697 17.56 -14.98 -1.46
CA TRP A 697 17.21 -16.39 -1.46
C TRP A 697 18.42 -17.30 -1.29
N ASN A 698 19.63 -16.74 -1.11
CA ASN A 698 20.84 -17.53 -0.92
C ASN A 698 20.95 -17.99 0.54
N PRO A 699 21.02 -19.32 0.81
CA PRO A 699 21.19 -19.85 2.17
C PRO A 699 22.41 -19.33 2.90
N ALA A 700 23.49 -18.99 2.18
CA ALA A 700 24.72 -18.46 2.77
C ALA A 700 24.52 -17.12 3.49
N ASN A 701 23.42 -16.41 3.20
CA ASN A 701 23.08 -15.15 3.85
C ASN A 701 22.26 -15.32 5.14
N PHE A 702 22.01 -16.56 5.56
CA PHE A 702 21.25 -16.88 6.76
C PHE A 702 22.07 -17.69 7.76
N THR A 703 21.98 -17.32 9.03
CA THR A 703 22.67 -18.01 10.11
C THR A 703 21.85 -19.19 10.58
N VAL A 704 22.27 -20.39 10.16
CA VAL A 704 21.67 -21.67 10.57
C VAL A 704 22.49 -22.27 11.71
N ALA A 705 21.86 -22.53 12.86
CA ALA A 705 22.47 -23.28 13.95
C ALA A 705 21.48 -24.29 14.53
N GLY A 706 21.90 -25.55 14.65
CA GLY A 706 21.03 -26.63 15.16
C GLY A 706 19.81 -26.95 14.29
N GLY A 707 19.84 -26.60 12.99
CA GLY A 707 18.68 -26.75 12.10
C GLY A 707 17.66 -25.61 12.23
N GLU A 708 18.01 -24.50 12.88
CA GLU A 708 17.13 -23.33 13.03
C GLU A 708 17.80 -22.06 12.52
N LEU A 709 16.99 -21.08 12.09
CA LEU A 709 17.43 -19.72 11.79
C LEU A 709 17.55 -18.93 13.10
N THR A 710 18.76 -18.55 13.49
CA THR A 710 19.04 -18.05 14.85
C THR A 710 19.35 -16.55 14.97
N ASP A 711 19.70 -15.87 13.87
CA ASP A 711 20.11 -14.45 13.84
C ASP A 711 19.44 -13.68 12.69
N LEU A 712 18.12 -13.85 12.49
CA LEU A 712 17.42 -13.22 11.36
C LEU A 712 17.56 -11.69 11.33
N ALA A 713 17.62 -11.04 12.49
CA ALA A 713 17.85 -9.60 12.57
C ALA A 713 19.26 -9.20 12.11
N GLY A 714 20.29 -9.97 12.49
CA GLY A 714 21.66 -9.78 12.03
C GLY A 714 21.82 -10.15 10.55
N ASP A 715 21.19 -11.22 10.08
CA ASP A 715 21.14 -11.64 8.68
C ASP A 715 20.56 -10.53 7.79
N ARG A 716 19.38 -9.99 8.16
CA ARG A 716 18.76 -8.84 7.47
C ARG A 716 19.64 -7.59 7.49
N ARG A 717 20.42 -7.37 8.55
CA ARG A 717 21.33 -6.23 8.65
C ARG A 717 22.52 -6.42 7.72
N ARG A 718 23.21 -7.56 7.81
CA ARG A 718 24.35 -7.91 6.97
C ARG A 718 23.99 -7.92 5.49
N LEU A 719 22.81 -8.43 5.15
CA LEU A 719 22.36 -8.45 3.77
C LEU A 719 22.02 -7.06 3.25
N ARG A 720 21.41 -6.18 4.07
CA ARG A 720 21.25 -4.76 3.71
C ARG A 720 22.59 -4.06 3.55
N GLU A 721 23.52 -4.25 4.47
CA GLU A 721 24.88 -3.70 4.38
C GLU A 721 25.60 -4.18 3.10
N PHE A 722 25.46 -5.46 2.74
CA PHE A 722 25.97 -6.01 1.49
C PHE A 722 25.33 -5.36 0.26
N LEU A 723 24.00 -5.24 0.21
CA LEU A 723 23.31 -4.61 -0.91
C LEU A 723 23.63 -3.11 -1.02
N ASP A 724 23.74 -2.42 0.10
CA ASP A 724 24.17 -1.01 0.16
C ASP A 724 25.60 -0.86 -0.37
N GLN A 725 26.51 -1.81 -0.06
CA GLN A 725 27.86 -1.83 -0.60
C GLN A 725 27.89 -2.11 -2.11
N VAL A 726 27.11 -3.08 -2.58
CA VAL A 726 26.97 -3.37 -4.03
C VAL A 726 26.44 -2.14 -4.77
N ALA A 727 25.37 -1.51 -4.24
CA ALA A 727 24.79 -0.30 -4.81
C ALA A 727 25.78 0.87 -4.78
N ALA A 728 26.55 1.03 -3.71
CA ALA A 728 27.58 2.06 -3.62
C ALA A 728 28.70 1.87 -4.65
N VAL A 729 29.13 0.63 -4.91
CA VAL A 729 30.13 0.32 -5.94
C VAL A 729 29.57 0.59 -7.34
N GLN A 730 28.33 0.22 -7.62
CA GLN A 730 27.66 0.53 -8.89
C GLN A 730 27.50 2.05 -9.10
N GLN A 731 27.05 2.79 -8.08
CA GLN A 731 26.98 4.26 -8.16
C GLN A 731 28.36 4.92 -8.30
N ALA A 732 29.41 4.32 -7.73
CA ALA A 732 30.78 4.80 -7.94
C ALA A 732 31.24 4.56 -9.39
N GLN A 733 30.92 3.39 -9.95
CA GLN A 733 31.16 3.07 -11.35
C GLN A 733 30.47 4.08 -12.27
N ASP A 734 29.17 4.31 -12.08
CA ASP A 734 28.38 5.23 -12.92
C ASP A 734 28.93 6.65 -12.86
N ARG A 735 29.23 7.16 -11.66
CA ARG A 735 29.86 8.49 -11.49
C ARG A 735 31.22 8.58 -12.13
N MET A 736 32.05 7.52 -12.06
CA MET A 736 33.36 7.51 -12.72
C MET A 736 33.21 7.58 -14.23
N LEU A 737 32.30 6.78 -14.81
CA LEU A 737 32.04 6.80 -16.25
C LEU A 737 31.48 8.15 -16.71
N GLU A 738 30.52 8.71 -15.97
CA GLU A 738 29.92 10.00 -16.27
C GLU A 738 30.94 11.16 -16.16
N ASN A 739 31.78 11.18 -15.12
CA ASN A 739 32.83 12.20 -14.97
C ASN A 739 33.85 12.17 -16.11
N VAL A 740 34.23 10.96 -16.53
CA VAL A 740 35.14 10.74 -17.65
C VAL A 740 34.50 11.18 -18.97
N GLU A 741 33.19 11.00 -19.14
CA GLU A 741 32.44 11.50 -20.29
C GLU A 741 32.24 13.03 -20.25
N LEU A 742 31.95 13.62 -19.10
CA LEU A 742 31.73 15.06 -18.92
C LEU A 742 33.00 15.87 -19.16
N LYS A 743 34.13 15.50 -18.54
CA LYS A 743 35.43 16.14 -18.80
C LYS A 743 35.79 16.08 -20.27
N TRP A 744 35.40 14.99 -20.94
CA TRP A 744 35.67 14.82 -22.34
C TRP A 744 34.79 15.73 -23.22
N ARG A 745 33.49 15.83 -22.94
CA ARG A 745 32.58 16.79 -23.60
C ARG A 745 33.05 18.24 -23.45
N GLN A 746 33.66 18.58 -22.31
CA GLN A 746 34.18 19.92 -22.04
C GLN A 746 35.53 20.20 -22.73
N GLY A 747 36.30 19.16 -23.06
CA GLY A 747 37.70 19.28 -23.46
C GLY A 747 37.97 19.59 -24.95
N ARG A 748 37.06 19.33 -25.91
CA ARG A 748 37.35 19.51 -27.35
C ARG A 748 36.15 19.80 -28.24
N ARG A 749 36.34 20.73 -29.19
CA ARG A 749 35.47 20.95 -30.35
C ARG A 749 35.63 19.81 -31.36
N GLY A 750 34.58 19.01 -31.60
CA GLY A 750 34.27 18.52 -32.94
C GLY A 750 34.33 17.03 -33.29
N GLY A 751 34.29 16.07 -32.35
CA GLY A 751 34.10 14.67 -32.76
C GLY A 751 33.56 13.78 -31.66
N GLU A 752 32.45 13.09 -31.92
CA GLU A 752 31.93 12.02 -31.07
C GLU A 752 33.00 10.93 -30.93
N ARG A 753 33.43 10.66 -29.69
CA ARG A 753 34.23 9.48 -29.38
C ARG A 753 33.30 8.41 -28.83
N PRO A 754 33.49 7.15 -29.26
CA PRO A 754 32.67 6.06 -28.78
C PRO A 754 32.86 5.85 -27.26
N PRO A 755 31.80 5.41 -26.54
CA PRO A 755 31.86 4.96 -25.15
C PRO A 755 33.04 4.01 -24.89
N LEU A 756 33.57 3.99 -23.66
CA LEU A 756 34.72 3.16 -23.31
C LEU A 756 34.46 1.67 -23.60
N MET A 757 33.27 1.17 -23.24
CA MET A 757 32.87 -0.21 -23.54
C MET A 757 32.87 -0.49 -25.06
N ASP A 758 32.43 0.47 -25.87
CA ASP A 758 32.43 0.34 -27.33
C ASP A 758 33.84 0.32 -27.89
N LEU A 759 34.79 1.07 -27.31
CA LEU A 759 36.20 0.97 -27.67
C LEU A 759 36.78 -0.42 -27.39
N HIS A 760 36.46 -1.00 -26.23
CA HIS A 760 36.86 -2.36 -25.89
C HIS A 760 36.24 -3.37 -26.88
N ARG A 761 34.94 -3.27 -27.17
CA ARG A 761 34.27 -4.15 -28.15
C ARG A 761 34.84 -4.01 -29.56
N ARG A 762 35.11 -2.79 -30.03
CA ARG A 762 35.78 -2.55 -31.34
C ARG A 762 37.17 -3.15 -31.39
N LEU A 763 37.94 -3.06 -30.30
CA LEU A 763 39.26 -3.68 -30.20
C LEU A 763 39.15 -5.21 -30.32
N VAL A 764 38.22 -5.82 -29.59
CA VAL A 764 38.02 -7.27 -29.68
C VAL A 764 37.53 -7.67 -31.07
N GLN A 765 36.62 -6.91 -31.69
CA GLN A 765 36.15 -7.18 -33.05
C GLN A 765 37.31 -7.12 -34.04
N ALA A 766 38.18 -6.12 -33.92
CA ALA A 766 39.31 -5.99 -34.82
C ALA A 766 40.28 -7.17 -34.72
N LYS A 767 40.50 -7.69 -33.50
CA LYS A 767 41.27 -8.92 -33.24
C LYS A 767 40.57 -10.15 -33.82
N LEU A 768 39.26 -10.24 -33.65
CA LEU A 768 38.44 -11.31 -34.23
C LEU A 768 38.56 -11.34 -35.76
N ASP A 769 38.42 -10.20 -36.44
CA ASP A 769 38.51 -10.12 -37.90
C ASP A 769 39.91 -10.53 -38.42
N LEU A 770 40.96 -10.20 -37.67
CA LEU A 770 42.34 -10.61 -37.98
C LEU A 770 42.50 -12.12 -37.80
N TRP A 771 42.06 -12.67 -36.66
CA TRP A 771 42.16 -14.10 -36.37
C TRP A 771 41.28 -14.94 -37.26
N SER A 772 40.15 -14.42 -37.74
CA SER A 772 39.23 -15.13 -38.61
C SER A 772 39.60 -15.06 -40.09
N GLY A 773 40.74 -14.45 -40.45
CA GLY A 773 41.12 -14.26 -41.86
C GLY A 773 40.20 -13.31 -42.66
N ARG A 774 39.30 -12.57 -42.00
CA ARG A 774 38.34 -11.66 -42.66
C ARG A 774 38.93 -10.29 -42.97
N ALA A 775 40.06 -9.97 -42.34
CA ALA A 775 40.82 -8.79 -42.69
C ALA A 775 41.28 -8.91 -44.15
N SER A 776 40.67 -8.11 -45.04
CA SER A 776 41.10 -8.01 -46.44
C SER A 776 42.56 -7.56 -46.58
N ASP A 777 43.07 -6.87 -45.56
CA ASP A 777 44.47 -6.50 -45.39
C ASP A 777 44.89 -6.73 -43.91
N PRO A 778 45.59 -7.83 -43.61
CA PRO A 778 46.04 -8.16 -42.25
C PRO A 778 46.99 -7.12 -41.65
N GLU A 779 47.80 -6.44 -42.47
CA GLU A 779 48.72 -5.39 -41.99
C GLU A 779 47.95 -4.13 -41.60
N ALA A 780 47.01 -3.70 -42.44
CA ALA A 780 46.11 -2.58 -42.11
C ALA A 780 45.29 -2.89 -40.85
N GLN A 781 44.77 -4.11 -40.72
CA GLN A 781 44.02 -4.53 -39.54
C GLN A 781 44.90 -4.55 -38.27
N THR A 782 46.15 -5.01 -38.38
CA THR A 782 47.13 -4.91 -37.29
C THR A 782 47.37 -3.44 -36.90
N GLY A 783 47.38 -2.54 -37.89
CA GLY A 783 47.42 -1.10 -37.67
C GLY A 783 46.19 -0.57 -36.90
N ILE A 784 44.98 -1.01 -37.27
CA ILE A 784 43.73 -0.68 -36.59
C ILE A 784 43.74 -1.19 -35.14
N ILE A 785 44.17 -2.43 -34.92
CA ILE A 785 44.30 -3.02 -33.58
C ILE A 785 45.24 -2.17 -32.73
N ARG A 786 46.44 -1.86 -33.24
CA ARG A 786 47.42 -1.01 -32.52
C ARG A 786 46.84 0.37 -32.21
N GLN A 787 46.07 0.95 -33.13
CA GLN A 787 45.41 2.23 -32.92
C GLN A 787 44.35 2.14 -31.80
N LEU A 788 43.53 1.09 -31.79
CA LEU A 788 42.50 0.86 -30.78
C LEU A 788 43.11 0.54 -29.42
N GLU A 789 44.17 -0.26 -29.35
CA GLU A 789 44.92 -0.53 -28.12
C GLU A 789 45.50 0.75 -27.53
N ASN A 790 46.08 1.61 -28.37
CA ASN A 790 46.58 2.91 -27.95
C ASN A 790 45.46 3.82 -27.44
N ARG A 791 44.28 3.80 -28.08
CA ARG A 791 43.11 4.56 -27.62
C ARG A 791 42.58 4.04 -26.28
N VAL A 792 42.42 2.74 -26.13
CA VAL A 792 42.00 2.11 -24.86
C VAL A 792 43.01 2.43 -23.77
N ARG A 793 44.31 2.21 -24.01
CA ARG A 793 45.37 2.52 -23.05
C ARG A 793 45.37 4.00 -22.65
N ALA A 794 45.22 4.90 -23.63
CA ALA A 794 45.12 6.33 -23.35
C ALA A 794 43.93 6.64 -22.45
N ARG A 795 42.74 6.06 -22.71
CA ARG A 795 41.56 6.23 -21.86
C ARG A 795 41.77 5.69 -20.46
N LEU A 796 42.34 4.49 -20.33
CA LEU A 796 42.61 3.89 -19.02
C LEU A 796 43.69 4.63 -18.23
N SER A 797 44.58 5.37 -18.90
CA SER A 797 45.61 6.20 -18.26
C SER A 797 45.10 7.57 -17.80
N GLU A 798 43.90 7.99 -18.20
CA GLU A 798 43.31 9.26 -17.75
C GLU A 798 43.16 9.25 -16.23
N ILE A 799 43.51 10.36 -15.58
CA ILE A 799 43.41 10.47 -14.14
C ILE A 799 41.95 10.72 -13.75
N GLU A 800 41.41 9.81 -12.96
CA GLU A 800 40.08 9.93 -12.37
C GLU A 800 40.16 10.97 -11.23
N PRO A 801 39.41 12.08 -11.34
CA PRO A 801 39.56 13.22 -10.44
C PRO A 801 39.24 12.92 -8.97
N GLY A 802 38.35 11.97 -8.68
CA GLY A 802 37.97 11.62 -7.31
C GLY A 802 39.03 10.84 -6.55
N THR A 803 39.80 9.99 -7.24
CA THR A 803 40.73 9.03 -6.64
C THR A 803 42.19 9.39 -6.88
N GLY A 804 42.49 10.25 -7.86
CA GLY A 804 43.86 10.56 -8.28
C GLY A 804 44.59 9.39 -8.94
N ARG A 805 43.90 8.27 -9.18
CA ARG A 805 44.41 7.09 -9.86
C ARG A 805 44.12 7.19 -11.36
N SER A 806 44.81 6.38 -12.16
CA SER A 806 44.37 6.16 -13.53
C SER A 806 43.00 5.50 -13.54
N LEU A 807 42.17 5.80 -14.54
CA LEU A 807 40.82 5.26 -14.68
C LEU A 807 40.82 3.72 -14.63
N GLY A 808 41.78 3.09 -15.32
CA GLY A 808 41.93 1.63 -15.28
C GLY A 808 42.22 1.09 -13.88
N ALA A 809 43.07 1.77 -13.10
CA ALA A 809 43.36 1.38 -11.72
C ALA A 809 42.19 1.65 -10.77
N ALA A 810 41.42 2.71 -11.00
CA ALA A 810 40.21 3.01 -10.24
C ALA A 810 39.12 1.95 -10.48
N LEU A 811 38.86 1.62 -11.75
CA LEU A 811 37.90 0.57 -12.13
C LEU A 811 38.35 -0.82 -11.66
N ALA A 812 39.64 -1.15 -11.76
CA ALA A 812 40.18 -2.41 -11.23
C ALA A 812 40.01 -2.53 -9.71
N ALA A 813 40.20 -1.42 -8.98
CA ALA A 813 40.00 -1.38 -7.53
C ALA A 813 38.52 -1.50 -7.14
N LEU A 814 37.59 -0.92 -7.91
CA LEU A 814 36.15 -1.16 -7.72
C LEU A 814 35.79 -2.62 -8.02
N ALA A 815 36.44 -3.24 -8.99
CA ALA A 815 36.16 -4.62 -9.39
C ALA A 815 36.64 -5.65 -8.35
N GLY A 816 37.90 -5.60 -7.92
CA GLY A 816 38.51 -6.67 -7.10
C GLY A 816 39.24 -6.18 -5.85
N GLY A 817 38.90 -4.98 -5.38
CA GLY A 817 39.49 -4.40 -4.18
C GLY A 817 40.89 -3.83 -4.44
N GLY A 818 41.33 -2.95 -3.55
CA GLY A 818 42.68 -2.37 -3.57
C GLY A 818 43.08 -1.92 -2.18
N GLY A 819 44.39 -1.95 -1.87
CA GLY A 819 45.00 -1.90 -0.52
C GLY A 819 44.71 -0.71 0.41
N GLY A 820 43.61 0.02 0.22
CA GLY A 820 43.05 0.99 1.16
C GLY A 820 41.59 1.39 0.88
N SER A 821 40.90 0.80 -0.12
CA SER A 821 39.56 1.22 -0.58
C SER A 821 38.42 0.26 -0.18
N GLY A 822 38.69 -0.74 0.66
CA GLY A 822 37.72 -1.78 1.00
C GLY A 822 37.62 -2.88 -0.07
N PRO A 823 36.71 -3.86 0.14
CA PRO A 823 36.47 -4.96 -0.80
C PRO A 823 35.88 -4.45 -2.13
N GLY A 824 36.33 -5.03 -3.25
CA GLY A 824 35.73 -4.76 -4.56
C GLY A 824 34.44 -5.56 -4.77
N LEU A 825 33.75 -5.28 -5.88
CA LEU A 825 32.50 -5.96 -6.21
C LEU A 825 32.69 -7.48 -6.29
N VAL A 826 33.75 -7.98 -6.94
CA VAL A 826 34.05 -9.42 -7.03
C VAL A 826 34.22 -10.04 -5.64
N ASP A 827 34.96 -9.36 -4.74
CA ASP A 827 35.20 -9.85 -3.38
C ASP A 827 33.88 -9.96 -2.59
N LEU A 828 33.05 -8.93 -2.68
CA LEU A 828 31.72 -8.90 -2.06
C LEU A 828 30.84 -10.05 -2.58
N LEU A 829 30.83 -10.24 -3.90
CA LEU A 829 30.00 -11.24 -4.58
C LEU A 829 30.48 -12.68 -4.33
N ASP A 830 31.78 -12.91 -4.14
CA ASP A 830 32.34 -14.21 -3.79
C ASP A 830 32.09 -14.58 -2.31
N ASP A 831 32.02 -13.61 -1.40
CA ASP A 831 31.73 -13.86 0.03
C ASP A 831 30.25 -14.24 0.29
N ARG A 832 29.30 -13.53 -0.33
CA ARG A 832 27.86 -13.59 0.03
C ARG A 832 26.97 -14.21 -1.05
N GLY A 833 27.58 -14.66 -2.14
CA GLY A 833 26.89 -15.04 -3.35
C GLY A 833 26.26 -13.85 -4.07
N ALA A 834 25.91 -14.06 -5.33
CA ALA A 834 25.64 -12.97 -6.23
C ALA A 834 24.53 -13.29 -7.22
N GLU A 835 23.72 -12.29 -7.49
CA GLU A 835 22.78 -12.34 -8.59
C GLU A 835 23.56 -12.36 -9.92
N PRO A 836 23.04 -13.01 -10.96
CA PRO A 836 23.64 -12.99 -12.29
C PRO A 836 23.93 -11.57 -12.79
N LEU A 837 23.04 -10.62 -12.48
CA LEU A 837 23.22 -9.22 -12.81
C LEU A 837 24.39 -8.57 -12.07
N HIS A 838 24.56 -8.85 -10.78
CA HIS A 838 25.73 -8.37 -10.03
C HIS A 838 27.03 -8.97 -10.57
N ARG A 839 27.03 -10.26 -10.91
CA ARG A 839 28.16 -10.94 -11.56
C ARG A 839 28.48 -10.32 -12.93
N ALA A 840 27.45 -10.02 -13.72
CA ALA A 840 27.60 -9.34 -14.99
C ALA A 840 28.17 -7.92 -14.82
N ALA A 841 27.70 -7.15 -13.83
CA ALA A 841 28.24 -5.84 -13.50
C ALA A 841 29.72 -5.91 -13.09
N ALA A 842 30.10 -6.90 -12.28
CA ALA A 842 31.50 -7.18 -11.95
C ALA A 842 32.32 -7.54 -13.19
N GLY A 843 31.76 -8.36 -14.10
CA GLY A 843 32.35 -8.69 -15.39
C GLY A 843 32.58 -7.44 -16.26
N GLN A 844 31.61 -6.51 -16.29
CA GLN A 844 31.74 -5.24 -17.00
C GLN A 844 32.85 -4.36 -16.42
N LEU A 845 32.94 -4.25 -15.08
CA LEU A 845 34.02 -3.51 -14.42
C LEU A 845 35.40 -4.09 -14.74
N LEU A 846 35.53 -5.42 -14.70
CA LEU A 846 36.76 -6.11 -15.07
C LEU A 846 37.11 -5.86 -16.54
N ALA A 847 36.15 -5.95 -17.46
CA ALA A 847 36.36 -5.67 -18.88
C ALA A 847 36.81 -4.22 -19.12
N LEU A 848 36.14 -3.25 -18.49
CA LEU A 848 36.50 -1.83 -18.56
C LEU A 848 37.87 -1.52 -17.94
N SER A 849 38.37 -2.37 -17.03
CA SER A 849 39.74 -2.25 -16.50
C SER A 849 40.81 -2.93 -17.37
N GLY A 850 40.41 -3.60 -18.45
CA GLY A 850 41.29 -4.38 -19.32
C GLY A 850 41.58 -5.82 -18.84
N ARG A 851 40.90 -6.30 -17.79
CA ARG A 851 41.05 -7.65 -17.21
C ARG A 851 40.09 -8.65 -17.87
N TYR A 852 40.23 -8.87 -19.17
CA TYR A 852 39.23 -9.61 -19.97
C TYR A 852 39.05 -11.08 -19.55
N ALA A 853 40.11 -11.77 -19.15
CA ALA A 853 40.01 -13.18 -18.73
C ALA A 853 39.12 -13.34 -17.48
N GLU A 854 39.28 -12.43 -16.51
CA GLU A 854 38.48 -12.41 -15.30
C GLU A 854 37.04 -11.96 -15.57
N ALA A 855 36.87 -11.00 -16.49
CA ALA A 855 35.54 -10.59 -16.96
C ALA A 855 34.78 -11.79 -17.53
N ALA A 856 35.40 -12.56 -18.43
CA ALA A 856 34.83 -13.78 -18.99
C ALA A 856 34.47 -14.79 -17.89
N GLY A 857 35.31 -14.93 -16.86
CA GLY A 857 35.03 -15.77 -15.70
C GLY A 857 33.79 -15.33 -14.91
N GLN A 858 33.60 -14.02 -14.68
CA GLN A 858 32.41 -13.50 -13.98
C GLN A 858 31.14 -13.65 -14.81
N PHE A 859 31.19 -13.37 -16.12
CA PHE A 859 30.04 -13.63 -16.99
C PHE A 859 29.72 -15.14 -17.08
N ALA A 860 30.71 -16.02 -17.06
CA ALA A 860 30.49 -17.47 -17.01
C ALA A 860 29.81 -17.91 -15.72
N ARG A 861 30.23 -17.37 -14.57
CA ARG A 861 29.53 -17.57 -13.30
C ARG A 861 28.10 -17.02 -13.34
N ALA A 862 27.88 -15.86 -13.98
CA ALA A 862 26.55 -15.29 -14.17
C ALA A 862 25.65 -16.18 -15.05
N ALA A 863 26.20 -16.72 -16.14
CA ALA A 863 25.47 -17.55 -17.08
C ALA A 863 25.15 -18.95 -16.51
N ALA A 864 25.96 -19.46 -15.58
CA ALA A 864 25.75 -20.74 -14.90
C ALA A 864 24.47 -20.81 -14.04
N PHE A 865 23.84 -19.65 -13.76
CA PHE A 865 22.54 -19.60 -13.07
C PHE A 865 21.35 -19.90 -14.00
N PHE A 866 21.58 -20.02 -15.30
CA PHE A 866 20.54 -20.35 -16.28
C PHE A 866 20.81 -21.75 -16.84
N ASP A 867 19.73 -22.46 -17.16
CA ASP A 867 19.83 -23.76 -17.85
C ASP A 867 20.62 -23.62 -19.15
N ASP A 868 21.38 -24.66 -19.51
CA ASP A 868 22.14 -24.67 -20.76
C ASP A 868 21.15 -24.52 -21.93
N PRO A 869 21.22 -23.41 -22.68
CA PRO A 869 20.27 -23.11 -23.73
C PRO A 869 20.31 -24.12 -24.89
N VAL A 870 21.34 -24.99 -24.93
CA VAL A 870 21.45 -26.09 -25.90
C VAL A 870 20.60 -27.30 -25.50
N THR A 871 20.29 -27.46 -24.21
CA THR A 871 19.61 -28.65 -23.68
C THR A 871 18.12 -28.45 -23.40
N GLY A 872 17.61 -27.21 -23.47
CA GLY A 872 16.22 -26.87 -23.14
C GLY A 872 15.53 -26.01 -24.20
N ALA A 873 14.25 -26.26 -24.44
CA ALA A 873 13.40 -25.38 -25.25
C ALA A 873 13.25 -24.03 -24.52
N LEU A 874 14.00 -23.02 -24.95
CA LEU A 874 13.97 -21.68 -24.36
C LEU A 874 12.74 -20.90 -24.87
N PRO A 875 11.89 -20.37 -23.98
CA PRO A 875 10.90 -19.37 -24.36
C PRO A 875 11.49 -17.95 -24.36
N ASP A 876 10.91 -17.08 -25.19
CA ASP A 876 11.48 -15.88 -25.83
C ASP A 876 12.09 -14.74 -24.97
N ARG A 877 12.19 -14.84 -23.64
CA ARG A 877 12.73 -13.74 -22.80
C ARG A 877 13.91 -14.08 -21.87
N PRO A 878 13.89 -15.14 -21.03
CA PRO A 878 15.11 -15.59 -20.34
C PRO A 878 16.25 -15.89 -21.34
N ALA A 879 15.89 -16.33 -22.54
CA ALA A 879 16.80 -16.50 -23.67
C ALA A 879 17.65 -15.25 -23.91
N ARG A 880 17.08 -14.04 -23.97
CA ARG A 880 17.83 -12.84 -24.35
C ARG A 880 18.91 -12.47 -23.34
N MET A 881 18.63 -12.54 -22.04
CA MET A 881 19.64 -12.22 -21.01
C MET A 881 20.71 -13.32 -20.95
N THR A 882 20.31 -14.58 -20.97
CA THR A 882 21.24 -15.72 -21.07
C THR A 882 22.13 -15.57 -22.31
N TRP A 883 21.56 -15.22 -23.47
CA TRP A 883 22.30 -14.98 -24.70
C TRP A 883 23.23 -13.77 -24.62
N GLN A 884 22.81 -12.69 -23.98
CA GLN A 884 23.68 -11.55 -23.73
C GLN A 884 24.86 -11.96 -22.86
N LEU A 885 24.64 -12.67 -21.76
CA LEU A 885 25.71 -13.16 -20.89
C LEU A 885 26.67 -14.09 -21.65
N TRP A 886 26.16 -15.05 -22.43
CA TRP A 886 27.00 -15.93 -23.25
C TRP A 886 27.78 -15.18 -24.33
N THR A 887 27.14 -14.20 -24.98
CA THR A 887 27.80 -13.30 -25.93
C THR A 887 28.95 -12.55 -25.27
N GLU A 888 28.74 -12.01 -24.07
CA GLU A 888 29.78 -11.34 -23.29
C GLU A 888 30.93 -12.32 -22.92
N ILE A 889 30.66 -13.57 -22.56
CA ILE A 889 31.72 -14.56 -22.30
C ILE A 889 32.60 -14.76 -23.53
N VAL A 890 31.98 -14.93 -24.71
CA VAL A 890 32.69 -15.11 -25.99
C VAL A 890 33.56 -13.88 -26.29
N TRP A 891 32.98 -12.67 -26.18
CA TRP A 891 33.70 -11.41 -26.37
C TRP A 891 34.94 -11.33 -25.47
N TRP A 892 34.79 -11.60 -24.17
CA TRP A 892 35.90 -11.36 -23.25
C TRP A 892 36.94 -12.49 -23.26
N LYS A 893 36.57 -13.72 -23.65
CA LYS A 893 37.55 -14.77 -24.00
C LYS A 893 38.40 -14.37 -25.21
N LEU A 894 37.78 -13.85 -26.27
CA LEU A 894 38.51 -13.31 -27.42
C LEU A 894 39.41 -12.13 -27.00
N GLY A 895 38.90 -11.20 -26.19
CA GLY A 895 39.71 -10.09 -25.68
C GLY A 895 40.94 -10.55 -24.89
N ALA A 896 40.84 -11.67 -24.17
CA ALA A 896 41.92 -12.30 -23.43
C ALA A 896 42.90 -13.12 -24.31
N GLY A 897 42.60 -13.33 -25.59
CA GLY A 897 43.38 -14.20 -26.48
C GLY A 897 43.03 -15.69 -26.38
N ASP A 898 41.99 -16.07 -25.65
CA ASP A 898 41.47 -17.45 -25.56
C ASP A 898 40.55 -17.76 -26.75
N VAL A 899 41.12 -17.79 -27.95
CA VAL A 899 40.36 -18.00 -29.20
C VAL A 899 39.75 -19.40 -29.23
N ALA A 900 40.49 -20.43 -28.79
CA ALA A 900 40.02 -21.81 -28.74
C ALA A 900 38.82 -21.98 -27.80
N GLY A 901 38.88 -21.40 -26.59
CA GLY A 901 37.76 -21.44 -25.65
C GLY A 901 36.56 -20.63 -26.11
N ALA A 902 36.76 -19.47 -26.75
CA ALA A 902 35.67 -18.70 -27.35
C ALA A 902 34.98 -19.46 -28.49
N ARG A 903 35.77 -20.15 -29.33
CA ARG A 903 35.29 -20.99 -30.44
C ARG A 903 34.45 -22.16 -29.94
N ALA A 904 34.98 -22.96 -29.02
CA ALA A 904 34.27 -24.12 -28.47
C ALA A 904 32.93 -23.71 -27.84
N LEU A 905 32.90 -22.56 -27.17
CA LEU A 905 31.69 -22.01 -26.59
C LEU A 905 30.68 -21.57 -27.68
N ALA A 906 31.14 -20.84 -28.69
CA ALA A 906 30.30 -20.37 -29.78
C ALA A 906 29.70 -21.52 -30.62
N GLU A 907 30.49 -22.56 -30.90
CA GLU A 907 30.05 -23.75 -31.64
C GLU A 907 28.97 -24.52 -30.87
N ARG A 908 29.20 -24.76 -29.57
CA ARG A 908 28.21 -25.39 -28.67
C ARG A 908 26.87 -24.64 -28.73
N TYR A 909 26.89 -23.31 -28.75
CA TYR A 909 25.66 -22.52 -28.80
C TYR A 909 25.04 -22.40 -30.20
N ARG A 910 25.85 -22.37 -31.26
CA ARG A 910 25.33 -22.38 -32.64
C ARG A 910 24.42 -23.59 -32.89
N SER A 911 24.82 -24.78 -32.41
CA SER A 911 23.97 -25.98 -32.54
C SER A 911 22.63 -25.85 -31.83
N GLY A 912 22.55 -25.11 -30.71
CA GLY A 912 21.29 -24.79 -30.05
C GLY A 912 20.46 -23.72 -30.76
N LEU A 913 21.13 -22.70 -31.32
CA LEU A 913 20.49 -21.56 -31.99
C LEU A 913 19.85 -21.89 -33.33
N ALA A 914 20.39 -22.87 -34.07
CA ALA A 914 19.84 -23.31 -35.36
C ALA A 914 18.38 -23.78 -35.25
N GLY A 915 17.94 -24.21 -34.05
CA GLY A 915 16.55 -24.58 -33.78
C GLY A 915 15.64 -23.42 -33.34
N ALA A 916 16.18 -22.25 -32.97
CA ALA A 916 15.44 -21.18 -32.28
C ALA A 916 15.09 -19.96 -33.16
N GLY A 917 15.55 -19.88 -34.42
CA GLY A 917 15.19 -18.80 -35.35
C GLY A 917 15.71 -17.39 -35.00
N ILE A 918 16.68 -17.29 -34.08
CA ILE A 918 17.27 -16.01 -33.64
C ILE A 918 18.36 -15.56 -34.65
N PRO A 919 18.42 -14.28 -35.05
CA PRO A 919 19.41 -13.79 -36.02
C PRO A 919 20.83 -14.10 -35.56
N ALA A 920 21.57 -14.74 -36.45
CA ALA A 920 22.86 -15.32 -36.18
C ALA A 920 23.95 -14.23 -36.29
N GLY A 921 24.17 -13.53 -35.16
CA GLY A 921 25.12 -12.42 -35.03
C GLY A 921 26.56 -12.89 -34.79
N ILE A 922 27.16 -12.50 -33.67
CA ILE A 922 28.56 -12.79 -33.36
C ILE A 922 28.89 -14.29 -33.31
N PHE A 923 27.92 -15.15 -33.02
CA PHE A 923 28.08 -16.60 -33.06
C PHE A 923 28.38 -17.10 -34.47
N ASP A 924 27.78 -16.48 -35.49
CA ASP A 924 28.12 -16.74 -36.88
C ASP A 924 29.49 -16.23 -37.24
N GLN A 925 29.89 -15.11 -36.65
CA GLN A 925 31.23 -14.59 -36.83
C GLN A 925 32.29 -15.51 -36.23
N VAL A 926 32.09 -15.98 -35.00
CA VAL A 926 33.07 -16.80 -34.29
C VAL A 926 33.16 -18.21 -34.85
N ALA A 927 32.04 -18.81 -35.25
CA ALA A 927 32.09 -20.18 -35.75
C ALA A 927 32.26 -20.27 -37.28
N ALA A 928 32.40 -19.15 -38.01
CA ALA A 928 33.00 -19.15 -39.35
C ALA A 928 34.54 -19.15 -39.32
N ILE A 929 35.17 -18.81 -38.19
CA ILE A 929 36.61 -19.08 -37.95
C ILE A 929 36.94 -20.57 -38.11
N SER A 930 35.96 -21.45 -37.90
CA SER A 930 36.09 -22.90 -38.01
C SER A 930 36.29 -23.41 -39.43
N GLN A 931 35.84 -22.69 -40.47
CA GLN A 931 35.87 -23.20 -41.84
C GLN A 931 37.19 -22.89 -42.56
N ASP A 932 37.99 -21.96 -42.03
CA ASP A 932 39.23 -21.48 -42.66
C ASP A 932 40.53 -21.94 -41.93
N PHE A 933 40.41 -22.68 -40.81
CA PHE A 933 41.55 -23.17 -40.01
C PHE A 933 41.79 -24.68 -40.05
N ASP A 934 40.86 -25.44 -40.63
CA ASP A 934 41.09 -26.81 -41.11
C ASP A 934 41.50 -26.73 -42.59
#